data_AF-A0A1F8FYM4-F1
#
_entry.id   AF-A0A1F8FYM4-F1
#
_cell.length_a   1.000
_cell.length_b   1.000
_cell.length_c   1.000
_cell.angle_alpha   90.00
_cell.angle_beta   90.00
_cell.angle_gamma   90.00
#
_symmetry.space_group_name_H-M   'P 1'
#
loop_
_entity.id
_entity.type
_entity.pdbx_description
1 polymer ?
#
loop_
_entity_poly.entity_id
_entity_poly.type
_entity_poly.pdbx_seq_one_letter_code
_entity_poly.pdbx_strand_id
1 'polypeptide(L)'
;MVNENTVHNRSFKIRKLSYTRRMDFNFLSPKKEEAHTETAVYQESKAATLAVSHYNEEHSKDRYAIIIRWTLRIGVFLIPLLALPWTTSLLEINKQLALVAVAGIGLLSWLLSLVSTGRLAWRGSPFDKGVLAIFGATIIATIFSMSRYNSLFGLPNDVASALLTITACSIIYFLIVNTSENEGLELVDALKLSLTIALAYGLLQIVGVSLLKGLWSAAASRAFNTVGSINALGVVAAASLPFFIRKENSWRSYMNIAASAAALAILVILNWWVLWVVTIADMVALIMAESVGRGNLSLSKFIAPMTIIVIGSFLMVINLNVVAVKKNLPIEVGPSFNLSFQVAKGALKESLVTGYGPTGFSMAFDKYGANSLANSTLSSTKFFQSTSAFATALVNGGLVMLLALAALAWGLAESIRYYIRHARAIRPEGTAALAVLAALIVAFFLYPFNVSLTFLAFALLGLVSVTLWKGTKRVIDIENNVALSLSSSLGFIGGLIVVLIGVYFSVSNYIADARYAQALVASSRESAAEHMAEAINWNGHSDEYYRQGSQLTLGLLSEELAKKADPTDTERTTRIQNYMVSAINLARRAIEQGPREMMNWDNLGQVYQSLIGLVEGVEALAEESYLKAAELRPGDPAFHNKIGNVYLVRAQLLRQQGGATPNTQQIAEALDRSEKSFQKAIDISNNFGLAIYNLGIVYDAQGKLANAIRQLEKIAPYNANQPNLKFELGLLYYRNGDKDKALGMFQNVLVLQPEFSNARWYLSLLYEEKGDISNAIDQLRKILAVEVNKDNETVLTRLHQLEQGKPTQPKGVDQKPL
;
A
#
# COMPACT_ATOMS: atom_id res chain seq x y z
N MET A 1 -2.65 17.08 -99.73
CA MET A 1 -3.44 16.56 -100.87
C MET A 1 -3.52 15.05 -100.67
N VAL A 2 -4.65 14.52 -100.16
CA VAL A 2 -5.73 13.82 -100.91
C VAL A 2 -5.21 12.47 -101.44
N ASN A 3 -5.76 11.27 -101.25
CA ASN A 3 -7.08 10.74 -100.84
C ASN A 3 -6.85 9.28 -100.38
N GLU A 4 -7.54 8.78 -99.35
CA GLU A 4 -8.74 7.92 -99.42
C GLU A 4 -8.65 6.57 -100.17
N ASN A 5 -8.97 5.52 -99.39
CA ASN A 5 -9.96 4.46 -99.64
C ASN A 5 -9.64 3.13 -100.35
N THR A 6 -10.20 2.10 -99.69
CA THR A 6 -10.79 0.83 -100.19
C THR A 6 -9.84 -0.28 -100.68
N VAL A 7 -9.72 -1.43 -99.99
CA VAL A 7 -10.65 -2.55 -99.68
C VAL A 7 -10.64 -3.67 -100.74
N HIS A 8 -10.42 -4.89 -100.23
CA HIS A 8 -10.81 -6.24 -100.70
C HIS A 8 -9.82 -7.17 -101.46
N ASN A 9 -9.36 -8.17 -100.69
CA ASN A 9 -9.75 -9.59 -100.80
C ASN A 9 -9.21 -10.41 -101.98
N ARG A 10 -8.36 -11.41 -101.68
CA ARG A 10 -8.41 -12.76 -102.30
C ARG A 10 -7.50 -13.77 -101.60
N SER A 11 -7.89 -15.00 -101.78
CA SER A 11 -7.68 -16.18 -100.96
C SER A 11 -6.81 -17.25 -101.64
N PHE A 12 -6.16 -18.07 -100.79
CA PHE A 12 -5.95 -19.52 -100.89
C PHE A 12 -4.76 -20.19 -101.65
N LYS A 13 -4.19 -21.18 -100.92
CA LYS A 13 -3.47 -22.44 -101.29
C LYS A 13 -1.95 -22.38 -101.51
N ILE A 14 -1.08 -22.86 -100.59
CA ILE A 14 -0.72 -24.24 -100.11
C ILE A 14 0.21 -25.03 -101.06
N ARG A 15 1.47 -25.28 -100.62
CA ARG A 15 2.18 -26.59 -100.47
C ARG A 15 3.64 -26.34 -100.01
N LYS A 16 4.07 -26.85 -98.84
CA LYS A 16 4.89 -28.09 -98.59
C LYS A 16 6.20 -28.11 -99.41
N LEU A 17 7.41 -28.41 -98.93
CA LEU A 17 8.00 -28.94 -97.69
C LEU A 17 9.51 -29.04 -97.98
N SER A 18 10.42 -28.67 -97.06
CA SER A 18 11.63 -29.47 -96.74
C SER A 18 12.52 -28.80 -95.67
N TYR A 19 12.73 -29.56 -94.59
CA TYR A 19 13.67 -29.46 -93.47
C TYR A 19 15.12 -29.05 -93.88
N THR A 20 16.02 -28.51 -93.03
CA THR A 20 16.38 -28.94 -91.66
C THR A 20 17.31 -27.93 -90.94
N ARG A 21 17.08 -27.72 -89.61
CA ARG A 21 18.03 -27.53 -88.46
C ARG A 21 19.00 -26.31 -88.45
N ARG A 22 19.27 -25.61 -87.33
CA ARG A 22 18.96 -25.77 -85.89
C ARG A 22 19.40 -24.46 -85.17
N MET A 23 18.57 -23.87 -84.31
CA MET A 23 19.01 -23.15 -83.11
C MET A 23 17.78 -22.90 -82.23
N ASP A 24 17.52 -23.83 -81.31
CA ASP A 24 16.43 -23.72 -80.33
C ASP A 24 16.94 -22.95 -79.10
N PHE A 25 16.40 -21.74 -78.88
CA PHE A 25 16.38 -21.10 -77.57
C PHE A 25 15.26 -21.76 -76.75
N ASN A 26 15.63 -22.56 -75.74
CA ASN A 26 14.69 -23.08 -74.77
C ASN A 26 14.17 -21.95 -73.87
N PHE A 27 12.93 -21.52 -74.09
CA PHE A 27 12.10 -20.89 -73.07
C PHE A 27 11.70 -21.97 -72.05
N LEU A 28 12.36 -22.00 -70.90
CA LEU A 28 11.86 -22.68 -69.70
C LEU A 28 10.72 -21.83 -69.11
N SER A 29 9.57 -22.46 -68.89
CA SER A 29 8.39 -21.85 -68.29
C SER A 29 8.57 -21.64 -66.78
N PRO A 30 8.06 -20.55 -66.17
CA PRO A 30 8.19 -20.31 -64.72
C PRO A 30 7.32 -21.24 -63.85
N LYS A 31 6.43 -22.04 -64.46
CA LYS A 31 5.38 -22.80 -63.74
C LYS A 31 5.86 -24.04 -62.97
N LYS A 32 7.11 -24.47 -63.13
CA LYS A 32 7.65 -25.63 -62.37
C LYS A 32 8.35 -25.22 -61.07
N GLU A 33 8.95 -24.04 -60.98
CA GLU A 33 9.61 -23.60 -59.73
C GLU A 33 8.59 -23.17 -58.67
N GLU A 34 7.52 -22.45 -59.04
CA GLU A 34 6.44 -22.06 -58.11
C GLU A 34 5.69 -23.28 -57.53
N ALA A 35 5.43 -24.31 -58.34
CA ALA A 35 4.77 -25.53 -57.87
C ALA A 35 5.64 -26.34 -56.90
N HIS A 36 6.97 -26.33 -57.07
CA HIS A 36 7.92 -26.96 -56.17
C HIS A 36 8.13 -26.16 -54.87
N THR A 37 8.04 -24.82 -54.91
CA THR A 37 8.10 -23.99 -53.70
C THR A 37 6.80 -24.09 -52.88
N GLU A 38 5.63 -24.08 -53.52
CA GLU A 38 4.35 -24.28 -52.82
C GLU A 38 4.22 -25.67 -52.20
N THR A 39 4.69 -26.73 -52.88
CA THR A 39 4.71 -28.08 -52.29
C THR A 39 5.71 -28.20 -51.15
N ALA A 40 6.89 -27.58 -51.23
CA ALA A 40 7.87 -27.56 -50.14
C ALA A 40 7.34 -26.79 -48.91
N VAL A 41 6.74 -25.61 -49.09
CA VAL A 41 6.12 -24.82 -48.01
C VAL A 41 4.92 -25.54 -47.40
N TYR A 42 4.12 -26.25 -48.22
CA TYR A 42 3.01 -27.08 -47.74
C TYR A 42 3.50 -28.31 -46.95
N GLN A 43 4.58 -28.96 -47.40
CA GLN A 43 5.20 -30.08 -46.69
C GLN A 43 5.84 -29.63 -45.36
N GLU A 44 6.54 -28.49 -45.33
CA GLU A 44 7.08 -27.89 -44.10
C GLU A 44 5.97 -27.50 -43.12
N SER A 45 4.88 -26.88 -43.60
CA SER A 45 3.70 -26.56 -42.80
C SER A 45 3.05 -27.81 -42.20
N LYS A 46 2.92 -28.88 -43.00
CA LYS A 46 2.36 -30.16 -42.56
C LYS A 46 3.28 -30.87 -41.56
N ALA A 47 4.59 -30.84 -41.78
CA ALA A 47 5.60 -31.38 -40.87
C ALA A 47 5.63 -30.61 -39.54
N ALA A 48 5.55 -29.28 -39.57
CA ALA A 48 5.44 -28.45 -38.37
C ALA A 48 4.15 -28.73 -37.60
N THR A 49 3.03 -28.94 -38.31
CA THR A 49 1.74 -29.28 -37.69
C THR A 49 1.77 -30.68 -37.06
N LEU A 50 2.40 -31.66 -37.72
CA LEU A 50 2.64 -33.02 -37.19
C LEU A 50 3.59 -33.04 -35.99
N ALA A 51 4.66 -32.24 -36.02
CA ALA A 51 5.59 -32.10 -34.90
C ALA A 51 4.90 -31.49 -33.67
N VAL A 52 4.02 -30.49 -33.88
CA VAL A 52 3.20 -29.91 -32.80
C VAL A 52 2.17 -30.91 -32.28
N SER A 53 1.54 -31.73 -33.13
CA SER A 53 0.58 -32.75 -32.68
C SER A 53 1.25 -33.86 -31.89
N HIS A 54 2.39 -34.39 -32.36
CA HIS A 54 3.17 -35.39 -31.60
C HIS A 54 3.73 -34.81 -30.30
N TYR A 55 4.21 -33.57 -30.31
CA TYR A 55 4.60 -32.89 -29.08
C TYR A 55 3.41 -32.79 -28.11
N ASN A 56 2.23 -32.36 -28.54
CA ASN A 56 1.07 -32.25 -27.65
C ASN A 56 0.62 -33.63 -27.11
N GLU A 57 0.74 -34.71 -27.89
CA GLU A 57 0.43 -36.07 -27.43
C GLU A 57 1.43 -36.60 -26.39
N GLU A 58 2.74 -36.41 -26.60
CA GLU A 58 3.78 -36.77 -25.62
C GLU A 58 3.72 -35.89 -24.38
N HIS A 59 3.58 -34.58 -24.57
CA HIS A 59 3.57 -33.59 -23.49
C HIS A 59 2.30 -33.66 -22.65
N SER A 60 1.15 -34.04 -23.22
CA SER A 60 -0.08 -34.26 -22.44
C SER A 60 0.02 -35.44 -21.47
N LYS A 61 0.91 -36.40 -21.75
CA LYS A 61 1.22 -37.57 -20.90
C LYS A 61 2.41 -37.32 -19.96
N ASP A 62 3.16 -36.24 -20.16
CA ASP A 62 4.26 -35.87 -19.27
C ASP A 62 3.71 -35.51 -17.88
N ARG A 63 4.31 -36.11 -16.85
CA ARG A 63 3.90 -35.93 -15.46
C ARG A 63 4.07 -34.46 -15.03
N TYR A 64 5.08 -33.78 -15.54
CA TYR A 64 5.35 -32.39 -15.20
C TYR A 64 4.34 -31.42 -15.82
N ALA A 65 3.88 -31.68 -17.05
CA ALA A 65 2.81 -30.90 -17.67
C ALA A 65 1.47 -31.02 -16.90
N ILE A 66 1.19 -32.18 -16.30
CA ILE A 66 0.05 -32.36 -15.40
C ILE A 66 0.21 -31.51 -14.14
N ILE A 67 1.39 -31.52 -13.51
CA ILE A 67 1.67 -30.71 -12.32
C ILE A 67 1.47 -29.22 -12.62
N ILE A 68 2.04 -28.70 -13.72
CA ILE A 68 1.88 -27.28 -14.11
C ILE A 68 0.40 -26.91 -14.26
N ARG A 69 -0.39 -27.74 -14.96
CA ARG A 69 -1.83 -27.47 -15.15
C ARG A 69 -2.57 -27.38 -13.82
N TRP A 70 -2.33 -28.31 -12.89
CA TRP A 70 -2.95 -28.26 -11.56
C TRP A 70 -2.45 -27.09 -10.72
N THR A 71 -1.15 -26.82 -10.71
CA THR A 71 -0.56 -25.67 -10.01
C THR A 71 -1.17 -24.35 -10.47
N LEU A 72 -1.34 -24.15 -11.79
CA LEU A 72 -1.98 -22.94 -12.33
C LEU A 72 -3.47 -22.87 -11.98
N ARG A 73 -4.22 -23.98 -12.09
CA ARG A 73 -5.65 -24.00 -11.73
C ARG A 73 -5.86 -23.67 -10.25
N ILE A 74 -5.06 -24.30 -9.37
CA ILE A 74 -5.10 -24.04 -7.92
C ILE A 74 -4.68 -22.59 -7.63
N GLY A 75 -3.61 -22.10 -8.25
CA GLY A 75 -3.12 -20.74 -8.05
C GLY A 75 -4.15 -19.68 -8.48
N VAL A 76 -4.66 -19.78 -9.71
CA VAL A 76 -5.69 -18.87 -10.25
C VAL A 76 -6.97 -18.88 -9.41
N PHE A 77 -7.33 -20.04 -8.86
CA PHE A 77 -8.46 -20.16 -7.97
C PHE A 77 -8.21 -19.56 -6.57
N LEU A 78 -7.06 -19.88 -5.95
CA LEU A 78 -6.83 -19.61 -4.53
C LEU A 78 -6.28 -18.21 -4.25
N ILE A 79 -5.45 -17.64 -5.13
CA ILE A 79 -4.76 -16.35 -4.85
C ILE A 79 -5.75 -15.20 -4.55
N PRO A 80 -6.87 -15.01 -5.29
CA PRO A 80 -7.86 -13.99 -4.94
C PRO A 80 -8.65 -14.25 -3.64
N LEU A 81 -8.59 -15.48 -3.12
CA LEU A 81 -9.35 -15.94 -1.95
C LEU A 81 -8.48 -16.07 -0.68
N LEU A 82 -7.16 -16.09 -0.82
CA LEU A 82 -6.26 -16.42 0.27
C LEU A 82 -6.22 -15.32 1.34
N ALA A 83 -6.49 -15.73 2.58
CA ALA A 83 -6.34 -14.92 3.78
C ALA A 83 -5.94 -15.82 4.96
N LEU A 84 -4.93 -15.43 5.74
CA LEU A 84 -4.44 -16.18 6.90
C LEU A 84 -4.21 -15.23 8.09
N PRO A 85 -4.49 -15.65 9.33
CA PRO A 85 -4.39 -14.79 10.52
C PRO A 85 -3.02 -14.82 11.21
N TRP A 86 -1.98 -15.30 10.54
CA TRP A 86 -0.67 -15.57 11.17
C TRP A 86 0.32 -14.42 11.06
N THR A 87 0.06 -13.45 10.19
CA THR A 87 0.96 -12.36 9.80
C THR A 87 0.34 -11.00 10.16
N THR A 88 1.15 -9.94 10.17
CA THR A 88 0.68 -8.56 10.44
C THR A 88 -0.27 -8.07 9.35
N SER A 89 -0.02 -8.47 8.10
CA SER A 89 -0.89 -8.25 6.95
C SER A 89 -1.64 -9.53 6.59
N LEU A 90 -2.94 -9.57 6.94
CA LEU A 90 -3.82 -10.72 6.73
C LEU A 90 -3.93 -11.19 5.26
N LEU A 91 -3.60 -10.32 4.30
CA LEU A 91 -3.80 -10.57 2.87
C LEU A 91 -2.49 -10.49 2.08
N GLU A 92 -1.78 -9.36 2.11
CA GLU A 92 -0.75 -9.06 1.12
C GLU A 92 0.45 -10.03 1.21
N ILE A 93 1.01 -10.24 2.42
CA ILE A 93 2.16 -11.13 2.64
C ILE A 93 1.78 -12.59 2.33
N ASN A 94 0.59 -13.01 2.77
CA ASN A 94 0.09 -14.37 2.54
C ASN A 94 -0.07 -14.67 1.05
N LYS A 95 -0.59 -13.71 0.28
CA LYS A 95 -0.75 -13.83 -1.17
C LYS A 95 0.58 -13.79 -1.91
N GLN A 96 1.54 -12.97 -1.48
CA GLN A 96 2.87 -12.98 -2.07
C GLN A 96 3.56 -14.34 -1.90
N LEU A 97 3.51 -14.93 -0.69
CA LEU A 97 4.07 -16.26 -0.46
C LEU A 97 3.42 -17.32 -1.36
N ALA A 98 2.09 -17.30 -1.48
CA ALA A 98 1.37 -18.21 -2.38
C ALA A 98 1.73 -17.99 -3.86
N LEU A 99 1.90 -16.75 -4.30
CA LEU A 99 2.37 -16.42 -5.64
C LEU A 99 3.75 -16.99 -5.92
N VAL A 100 4.69 -16.81 -4.99
CA VAL A 100 6.05 -17.36 -5.10
C VAL A 100 6.02 -18.88 -5.15
N ALA A 101 5.18 -19.53 -4.34
CA ALA A 101 5.03 -20.99 -4.36
C ALA A 101 4.46 -21.50 -5.69
N VAL A 102 3.39 -20.87 -6.21
CA VAL A 102 2.77 -21.23 -7.49
C VAL A 102 3.76 -21.00 -8.64
N ALA A 103 4.44 -19.85 -8.67
CA ALA A 103 5.44 -19.53 -9.69
C ALA A 103 6.64 -20.48 -9.61
N GLY A 104 7.15 -20.77 -8.42
CA GLY A 104 8.29 -21.66 -8.21
C GLY A 104 7.99 -23.10 -8.63
N ILE A 105 6.90 -23.70 -8.11
CA ILE A 105 6.49 -25.06 -8.49
C ILE A 105 6.23 -25.14 -9.99
N GLY A 106 5.55 -24.14 -10.57
CA GLY A 106 5.27 -24.07 -11.99
C GLY A 106 6.54 -23.96 -12.85
N LEU A 107 7.48 -23.08 -12.49
CA LEU A 107 8.73 -22.89 -13.22
C LEU A 107 9.61 -24.14 -13.17
N LEU A 108 9.77 -24.74 -11.98
CA LEU A 108 10.55 -25.97 -11.83
C LEU A 108 9.94 -27.12 -12.63
N SER A 109 8.63 -27.27 -12.59
CA SER A 109 7.94 -28.30 -13.36
C SER A 109 8.08 -28.04 -14.87
N TRP A 110 8.02 -26.78 -15.31
CA TRP A 110 8.24 -26.42 -16.72
C TRP A 110 9.67 -26.72 -17.19
N LEU A 111 10.68 -26.40 -16.38
CA LEU A 111 12.07 -26.72 -16.69
C LEU A 111 12.36 -28.23 -16.63
N LEU A 112 11.74 -28.97 -15.70
CA LEU A 112 11.83 -30.43 -15.65
C LEU A 112 11.18 -31.08 -16.88
N SER A 113 10.03 -30.57 -17.31
CA SER A 113 9.37 -30.99 -18.55
C SER A 113 10.25 -30.74 -19.78
N LEU A 114 10.97 -29.61 -19.79
CA LEU A 114 11.92 -29.27 -20.85
C LEU A 114 13.06 -30.29 -20.94
N VAL A 115 13.63 -30.65 -19.79
CA VAL A 115 14.73 -31.62 -19.69
C VAL A 115 14.25 -33.05 -19.96
N SER A 116 13.03 -33.41 -19.53
CA SER A 116 12.50 -34.78 -19.70
C SER A 116 12.04 -35.08 -21.13
N THR A 117 11.47 -34.09 -21.81
CA THR A 117 10.93 -34.25 -23.18
C THR A 117 11.93 -33.89 -24.26
N GLY A 118 13.05 -33.23 -23.90
CA GLY A 118 14.06 -32.80 -24.86
C GLY A 118 13.56 -31.73 -25.85
N ARG A 119 12.38 -31.13 -25.61
CA ARG A 119 11.69 -30.27 -26.58
C ARG A 119 11.14 -29.01 -25.91
N LEU A 120 11.46 -27.85 -26.47
CA LEU A 120 10.93 -26.55 -26.05
C LEU A 120 9.76 -26.15 -26.94
N ALA A 121 8.55 -26.11 -26.40
CA ALA A 121 7.45 -25.40 -27.06
C ALA A 121 7.36 -23.97 -26.58
N TRP A 122 7.50 -23.03 -27.51
CA TRP A 122 7.33 -21.61 -27.24
C TRP A 122 6.16 -21.04 -28.07
N ARG A 123 5.26 -20.35 -27.38
CA ARG A 123 4.18 -19.56 -27.99
C ARG A 123 4.50 -18.08 -27.78
N GLY A 124 5.03 -17.44 -28.82
CA GLY A 124 5.27 -16.00 -28.80
C GLY A 124 3.96 -15.21 -28.78
N SER A 125 3.91 -14.17 -27.96
CA SER A 125 2.80 -13.24 -27.82
C SER A 125 3.25 -11.78 -27.99
N PRO A 126 2.38 -10.89 -28.50
CA PRO A 126 2.66 -9.44 -28.51
C PRO A 126 2.95 -8.86 -27.12
N PHE A 127 2.39 -9.45 -26.05
CA PHE A 127 2.57 -8.98 -24.68
C PHE A 127 3.92 -9.37 -24.06
N ASP A 128 4.61 -10.38 -24.59
CA ASP A 128 5.85 -10.92 -24.00
C ASP A 128 6.91 -9.84 -23.81
N LYS A 129 7.07 -8.97 -24.83
CA LYS A 129 8.02 -7.85 -24.77
C LYS A 129 7.66 -6.85 -23.67
N GLY A 130 6.37 -6.57 -23.49
CA GLY A 130 5.89 -5.67 -22.44
C GLY A 130 6.10 -6.24 -21.05
N VAL A 131 5.75 -7.50 -20.85
CA VAL A 131 5.94 -8.20 -19.56
C VAL A 131 7.43 -8.31 -19.21
N LEU A 132 8.29 -8.68 -20.15
CA LEU A 132 9.74 -8.71 -19.95
C LEU A 132 10.32 -7.32 -19.72
N ALA A 133 9.80 -6.29 -20.39
CA ALA A 133 10.24 -4.92 -20.17
C ALA A 133 9.87 -4.44 -18.76
N ILE A 134 8.66 -4.76 -18.26
CA ILE A 134 8.26 -4.43 -16.89
C ILE A 134 9.14 -5.17 -15.89
N PHE A 135 9.34 -6.48 -16.07
CA PHE A 135 10.22 -7.27 -15.23
C PHE A 135 11.65 -6.72 -15.19
N GLY A 136 12.24 -6.43 -16.36
CA GLY A 136 13.58 -5.83 -16.48
C GLY A 136 13.65 -4.43 -15.88
N ALA A 137 12.63 -3.60 -16.07
CA ALA A 137 12.54 -2.27 -15.47
C ALA A 137 12.51 -2.35 -13.95
N THR A 138 11.75 -3.29 -13.38
CA THR A 138 11.70 -3.52 -11.93
C THR A 138 13.05 -4.00 -11.40
N ILE A 139 13.76 -4.90 -12.11
CA ILE A 139 15.12 -5.32 -11.72
C ILE A 139 16.06 -4.11 -11.66
N ILE A 140 16.10 -3.32 -12.73
CA ILE A 140 16.97 -2.14 -12.81
C ILE A 140 16.62 -1.16 -11.68
N ALA A 141 15.33 -0.89 -11.48
CA ALA A 141 14.87 -0.01 -10.40
C ALA A 141 15.24 -0.54 -9.01
N THR A 142 15.18 -1.86 -8.76
CA THR A 142 15.59 -2.47 -7.49
C THR A 142 17.10 -2.36 -7.25
N ILE A 143 17.94 -2.58 -8.27
CA ILE A 143 19.40 -2.49 -8.14
C ILE A 143 19.83 -1.08 -7.72
N PHE A 144 19.22 -0.05 -8.32
CA PHE A 144 19.51 1.36 -8.05
C PHE A 144 18.56 2.01 -7.04
N SER A 145 17.79 1.21 -6.30
CA SER A 145 16.81 1.70 -5.34
C SER A 145 17.45 2.30 -4.09
N MET A 146 16.68 3.15 -3.41
CA MET A 146 17.08 3.74 -2.13
C MET A 146 17.02 2.74 -0.96
N SER A 147 16.20 1.69 -1.07
CA SER A 147 16.14 0.56 -0.14
C SER A 147 16.03 -0.76 -0.91
N ARG A 148 17.18 -1.41 -1.15
CA ARG A 148 17.26 -2.62 -1.99
C ARG A 148 16.45 -3.78 -1.42
N TYR A 149 16.50 -3.96 -0.10
CA TYR A 149 15.79 -5.04 0.56
C TYR A 149 14.26 -4.87 0.44
N ASN A 150 13.74 -3.67 0.73
CA ASN A 150 12.31 -3.38 0.61
C ASN A 150 11.84 -3.35 -0.86
N SER A 151 12.70 -2.95 -1.80
CA SER A 151 12.39 -3.04 -3.22
C SER A 151 12.35 -4.49 -3.75
N LEU A 152 13.11 -5.39 -3.12
CA LEU A 152 13.13 -6.81 -3.48
C LEU A 152 11.90 -7.55 -2.93
N PHE A 153 11.66 -7.45 -1.63
CA PHE A 153 10.64 -8.23 -0.92
C PHE A 153 9.31 -7.50 -0.70
N GLY A 154 9.33 -6.17 -0.65
CA GLY A 154 8.15 -5.35 -0.38
C GLY A 154 8.11 -4.82 1.05
N LEU A 155 7.18 -3.90 1.29
CA LEU A 155 6.76 -3.47 2.64
C LEU A 155 5.41 -4.12 2.95
N PRO A 156 5.03 -4.39 4.22
CA PRO A 156 3.74 -5.00 4.55
C PRO A 156 2.52 -4.28 3.93
N ASN A 157 2.63 -2.95 3.75
CA ASN A 157 1.60 -2.10 3.15
C ASN A 157 1.76 -1.87 1.63
N ASP A 158 2.87 -2.29 1.01
CA ASP A 158 3.09 -2.25 -0.43
C ASP A 158 3.97 -3.44 -0.87
N VAL A 159 3.38 -4.63 -0.89
CA VAL A 159 4.04 -5.85 -1.39
C VAL A 159 3.82 -6.02 -2.90
N ALA A 160 2.78 -5.39 -3.44
CA ALA A 160 2.36 -5.52 -4.83
C ALA A 160 3.41 -5.04 -5.84
N SER A 161 4.10 -3.95 -5.51
CA SER A 161 5.11 -3.35 -6.39
C SER A 161 6.49 -4.03 -6.33
N ALA A 162 6.72 -4.88 -5.32
CA ALA A 162 8.02 -5.52 -5.06
C ALA A 162 8.51 -6.40 -6.23
N LEU A 163 9.83 -6.47 -6.41
CA LEU A 163 10.43 -7.28 -7.47
C LEU A 163 10.02 -8.76 -7.36
N LEU A 164 9.97 -9.32 -6.16
CA LEU A 164 9.55 -10.70 -5.94
C LEU A 164 8.13 -10.96 -6.46
N THR A 165 7.19 -10.05 -6.20
CA THR A 165 5.79 -10.15 -6.67
C THR A 165 5.71 -10.04 -8.19
N ILE A 166 6.39 -9.05 -8.79
CA ILE A 166 6.43 -8.87 -10.24
C ILE A 166 7.10 -10.07 -10.94
N THR A 167 8.14 -10.65 -10.32
CA THR A 167 8.80 -11.86 -10.82
C THR A 167 7.84 -13.05 -10.83
N ALA A 168 7.17 -13.31 -9.71
CA ALA A 168 6.20 -14.40 -9.60
C ALA A 168 5.04 -14.24 -10.60
N CYS A 169 4.47 -13.03 -10.71
CA CYS A 169 3.43 -12.72 -11.69
C CYS A 169 3.89 -12.88 -13.14
N SER A 170 5.13 -12.48 -13.45
CA SER A 170 5.71 -12.64 -14.79
C SER A 170 5.92 -14.11 -15.16
N ILE A 171 6.41 -14.92 -14.22
CA ILE A 171 6.55 -16.37 -14.39
C ILE A 171 5.16 -16.99 -14.64
N ILE A 172 4.16 -16.66 -13.82
CA ILE A 172 2.80 -17.17 -13.99
C ILE A 172 2.22 -16.77 -15.35
N TYR A 173 2.43 -15.53 -15.79
CA TYR A 173 2.06 -15.09 -17.15
C TYR A 173 2.67 -16.02 -18.21
N PHE A 174 3.99 -16.28 -18.17
CA PHE A 174 4.66 -17.12 -19.16
C PHE A 174 4.20 -18.57 -19.11
N LEU A 175 3.95 -19.11 -17.91
CA LEU A 175 3.39 -20.44 -17.74
C LEU A 175 2.01 -20.51 -18.39
N ILE A 176 1.10 -19.57 -18.10
CA ILE A 176 -0.22 -19.52 -18.72
C ILE A 176 -0.10 -19.52 -20.25
N VAL A 177 0.76 -18.65 -20.82
CA VAL A 177 0.90 -18.52 -22.27
C VAL A 177 1.37 -19.81 -22.95
N ASN A 178 2.35 -20.48 -22.35
CA ASN A 178 3.05 -21.59 -22.99
C ASN A 178 2.43 -22.96 -22.67
N THR A 179 1.83 -23.14 -21.50
CA THR A 179 1.32 -24.45 -21.06
C THR A 179 -0.20 -24.60 -21.21
N SER A 180 -0.95 -23.51 -21.39
CA SER A 180 -2.41 -23.60 -21.50
C SER A 180 -2.85 -24.25 -22.81
N GLU A 181 -3.70 -25.26 -22.65
CA GLU A 181 -4.45 -25.96 -23.69
C GLU A 181 -5.88 -25.39 -23.79
N ASN A 182 -6.66 -25.79 -24.81
CA ASN A 182 -8.07 -25.39 -24.98
C ASN A 182 -8.35 -23.89 -24.82
N GLU A 183 -7.44 -23.05 -25.34
CA GLU A 183 -7.54 -21.60 -25.25
C GLU A 183 -7.58 -21.05 -23.79
N GLY A 184 -7.14 -21.83 -22.79
CA GLY A 184 -7.09 -21.41 -21.39
C GLY A 184 -8.45 -21.38 -20.67
N LEU A 185 -9.50 -21.97 -21.26
CA LEU A 185 -10.87 -21.91 -20.74
C LEU A 185 -11.01 -22.44 -19.30
N GLU A 186 -10.26 -23.47 -18.94
CA GLU A 186 -10.28 -24.03 -17.58
C GLU A 186 -9.78 -23.04 -16.53
N LEU A 187 -8.79 -22.21 -16.89
CA LEU A 187 -8.28 -21.16 -16.02
C LEU A 187 -9.26 -19.98 -15.94
N VAL A 188 -9.96 -19.67 -17.03
CA VAL A 188 -11.06 -18.69 -17.02
C VAL A 188 -12.17 -19.17 -16.09
N ASP A 189 -12.56 -20.44 -16.16
CA ASP A 189 -13.58 -21.03 -15.28
C ASP A 189 -13.15 -21.02 -13.80
N ALA A 190 -11.90 -21.40 -13.52
CA ALA A 190 -11.32 -21.33 -12.18
C ALA A 190 -11.31 -19.89 -11.63
N LEU A 191 -10.94 -18.92 -12.47
CA LEU A 191 -10.94 -17.50 -12.11
C LEU A 191 -12.37 -17.00 -11.85
N LYS A 192 -13.32 -17.34 -12.72
CA LYS A 192 -14.75 -16.98 -12.56
C LYS A 192 -15.30 -17.49 -11.24
N LEU A 193 -15.01 -18.74 -10.89
CA LEU A 193 -15.45 -19.33 -9.63
C LEU A 193 -14.81 -18.61 -8.43
N SER A 194 -13.50 -18.35 -8.49
CA SER A 194 -12.76 -17.61 -7.46
C SER A 194 -13.35 -16.22 -7.22
N LEU A 195 -13.55 -15.45 -8.28
CA LEU A 195 -14.13 -14.11 -8.22
C LEU A 195 -15.58 -14.13 -7.73
N THR A 196 -16.37 -15.14 -8.11
CA THR A 196 -17.74 -15.29 -7.59
C THR A 196 -17.75 -15.48 -6.08
N ILE A 197 -16.87 -16.34 -5.55
CA ILE A 197 -16.75 -16.58 -4.11
C ILE A 197 -16.28 -15.30 -3.40
N ALA A 198 -15.28 -14.61 -3.95
CA ALA A 198 -14.75 -13.37 -3.39
C ALA A 198 -15.82 -12.26 -3.30
N LEU A 199 -16.60 -12.07 -4.38
CA LEU A 199 -17.66 -11.08 -4.46
C LEU A 199 -18.84 -11.42 -3.55
N ALA A 200 -19.27 -12.68 -3.52
CA ALA A 200 -20.34 -13.12 -2.65
C ALA A 200 -19.97 -12.95 -1.18
N TYR A 201 -18.76 -13.38 -0.79
CA TYR A 201 -18.26 -13.22 0.58
C TYR A 201 -18.10 -11.74 0.95
N GLY A 202 -17.51 -10.92 0.08
CA GLY A 202 -17.34 -9.49 0.30
C GLY A 202 -18.67 -8.75 0.47
N LEU A 203 -19.68 -9.07 -0.34
CA LEU A 203 -21.03 -8.51 -0.18
C LEU A 203 -21.66 -8.91 1.15
N LEU A 204 -21.58 -10.19 1.53
CA LEU A 204 -22.07 -10.67 2.82
C LEU A 204 -21.41 -9.92 3.98
N GLN A 205 -20.10 -9.68 3.90
CA GLN A 205 -19.40 -8.93 4.94
C GLN A 205 -19.85 -7.46 5.03
N ILE A 206 -20.01 -6.79 3.88
CA ILE A 206 -20.48 -5.40 3.80
C ILE A 206 -21.85 -5.24 4.47
N VAL A 207 -22.78 -6.18 4.24
CA VAL A 207 -24.12 -6.16 4.86
C VAL A 207 -24.12 -6.60 6.33
N GLY A 208 -22.99 -7.07 6.86
CA GLY A 208 -22.81 -7.45 8.26
C GLY A 208 -22.97 -8.96 8.56
N VAL A 209 -22.96 -9.81 7.54
CA VAL A 209 -23.00 -11.27 7.67
C VAL A 209 -21.58 -11.83 7.64
N SER A 210 -20.96 -11.99 8.81
CA SER A 210 -19.60 -12.51 8.96
C SER A 210 -19.58 -14.03 9.12
N LEU A 211 -19.44 -14.77 8.02
CA LEU A 211 -19.40 -16.24 8.02
C LEU A 211 -18.18 -16.81 8.77
N LEU A 212 -17.04 -16.13 8.71
CA LEU A 212 -15.76 -16.61 9.24
C LEU A 212 -15.42 -16.06 10.64
N LYS A 213 -16.37 -15.38 11.31
CA LYS A 213 -16.14 -14.74 12.63
C LYS A 213 -15.68 -15.72 13.72
N GLY A 214 -16.01 -17.00 13.58
CA GLY A 214 -15.63 -18.05 14.54
C GLY A 214 -14.21 -18.59 14.34
N LEU A 215 -13.58 -18.33 13.18
CA LEU A 215 -12.23 -18.80 12.88
C LEU A 215 -11.15 -17.85 13.41
N TRP A 216 -11.34 -16.54 13.28
CA TRP A 216 -10.45 -15.52 13.85
C TRP A 216 -11.13 -14.15 13.94
N SER A 217 -10.71 -13.34 14.92
CA SER A 217 -11.33 -12.05 15.28
C SER A 217 -11.35 -11.03 14.13
N ALA A 218 -10.32 -11.00 13.29
CA ALA A 218 -10.26 -10.07 12.17
C ALA A 218 -11.36 -10.30 11.12
N ALA A 219 -11.85 -11.53 10.96
CA ALA A 219 -12.96 -11.85 10.06
C ALA A 219 -14.32 -11.36 10.57
N ALA A 220 -14.40 -10.81 11.79
CA ALA A 220 -15.60 -10.16 12.31
C ALA A 220 -15.76 -8.71 11.79
N SER A 221 -14.69 -8.09 11.27
CA SER A 221 -14.75 -6.71 10.76
C SER A 221 -15.57 -6.63 9.48
N ARG A 222 -16.52 -5.69 9.38
CA ARG A 222 -17.34 -5.49 8.16
C ARG A 222 -16.52 -5.12 6.92
N ALA A 223 -15.30 -4.64 7.12
CA ALA A 223 -14.38 -4.27 6.05
C ALA A 223 -13.59 -5.46 5.48
N PHE A 224 -13.54 -6.57 6.21
CA PHE A 224 -12.73 -7.70 5.82
C PHE A 224 -13.27 -8.39 4.56
N ASN A 225 -12.43 -8.59 3.57
CA ASN A 225 -12.73 -9.36 2.38
C ASN A 225 -11.44 -10.03 1.90
N THR A 226 -11.55 -11.00 0.99
CA THR A 226 -10.37 -11.76 0.54
C THR A 226 -9.55 -11.05 -0.52
N VAL A 227 -10.04 -9.96 -1.13
CA VAL A 227 -9.37 -9.28 -2.24
C VAL A 227 -8.38 -8.24 -1.74
N GLY A 228 -8.74 -7.45 -0.72
CA GLY A 228 -7.93 -6.35 -0.24
C GLY A 228 -8.77 -5.35 0.55
N SER A 229 -8.59 -4.07 0.24
CA SER A 229 -9.46 -3.02 0.75
C SER A 229 -10.88 -3.10 0.15
N ILE A 230 -11.82 -2.35 0.71
CA ILE A 230 -13.20 -2.34 0.22
C ILE A 230 -13.25 -1.75 -1.20
N ASN A 231 -12.44 -0.72 -1.46
CA ASN A 231 -12.34 -0.16 -2.80
C ASN A 231 -11.70 -1.14 -3.78
N ALA A 232 -10.72 -1.94 -3.36
CA ALA A 232 -10.13 -2.99 -4.21
C ALA A 232 -11.18 -4.05 -4.58
N LEU A 233 -12.03 -4.47 -3.62
CA LEU A 233 -13.18 -5.33 -3.90
C LEU A 233 -14.15 -4.67 -4.88
N GLY A 234 -14.41 -3.37 -4.74
CA GLY A 234 -15.21 -2.59 -5.69
C GLY A 234 -14.62 -2.57 -7.10
N VAL A 235 -13.30 -2.42 -7.25
CA VAL A 235 -12.61 -2.47 -8.54
C VAL A 235 -12.71 -3.87 -9.16
N VAL A 236 -12.57 -4.93 -8.37
CA VAL A 236 -12.79 -6.30 -8.84
C VAL A 236 -14.25 -6.51 -9.26
N ALA A 237 -15.22 -6.00 -8.51
CA ALA A 237 -16.63 -6.04 -8.88
C ALA A 237 -16.88 -5.32 -10.21
N ALA A 238 -16.32 -4.12 -10.38
CA ALA A 238 -16.44 -3.32 -11.59
C ALA A 238 -15.85 -4.03 -12.82
N ALA A 239 -14.61 -4.54 -12.70
CA ALA A 239 -13.86 -5.09 -13.82
C ALA A 239 -14.30 -6.50 -14.23
N SER A 240 -14.89 -7.30 -13.33
CA SER A 240 -15.21 -8.71 -13.59
C SER A 240 -16.58 -8.98 -14.20
N LEU A 241 -17.45 -7.96 -14.29
CA LEU A 241 -18.80 -8.04 -14.86
C LEU A 241 -18.91 -8.76 -16.23
N PRO A 242 -17.99 -8.59 -17.21
CA PRO A 242 -18.07 -9.21 -18.52
C PRO A 242 -18.01 -10.74 -18.46
N PHE A 243 -17.40 -11.30 -17.41
CA PHE A 243 -17.38 -12.74 -17.20
C PHE A 243 -18.74 -13.32 -16.82
N PHE A 244 -19.64 -12.51 -16.26
CA PHE A 244 -20.88 -12.97 -15.62
C PHE A 244 -22.16 -12.56 -16.36
N ILE A 245 -22.15 -11.48 -17.15
CA ILE A 245 -23.37 -10.96 -17.82
C ILE A 245 -23.86 -11.88 -18.95
N ARG A 246 -23.03 -12.83 -19.39
CA ARG A 246 -23.36 -13.70 -20.52
C ARG A 246 -24.27 -14.86 -20.11
N LYS A 247 -25.27 -15.09 -20.97
CA LYS A 247 -26.22 -16.20 -20.81
C LYS A 247 -25.52 -17.53 -21.10
N GLU A 248 -25.50 -18.40 -20.11
CA GLU A 248 -25.05 -19.79 -20.21
C GLU A 248 -26.24 -20.74 -19.93
N ASN A 249 -26.24 -21.93 -20.54
CA ASN A 249 -27.35 -22.90 -20.44
C ASN A 249 -27.13 -23.98 -19.34
N SER A 250 -26.17 -23.79 -18.44
CA SER A 250 -25.80 -24.78 -17.40
C SER A 250 -25.98 -24.22 -15.99
N TRP A 251 -25.63 -24.99 -14.95
CA TRP A 251 -25.59 -24.54 -13.55
C TRP A 251 -24.76 -23.25 -13.37
N ARG A 252 -23.78 -23.06 -14.25
CA ARG A 252 -22.97 -21.83 -14.38
C ARG A 252 -23.81 -20.56 -14.59
N SER A 253 -25.02 -20.68 -15.12
CA SER A 253 -25.96 -19.56 -15.30
C SER A 253 -26.38 -18.96 -13.95
N TYR A 254 -26.71 -19.81 -12.96
CA TYR A 254 -27.05 -19.34 -11.62
C TYR A 254 -25.87 -18.68 -10.92
N MET A 255 -24.67 -19.25 -11.09
CA MET A 255 -23.42 -18.66 -10.59
C MET A 255 -23.17 -17.28 -11.20
N ASN A 256 -23.29 -17.15 -12.52
CA ASN A 256 -23.14 -15.89 -13.25
C ASN A 256 -24.18 -14.83 -12.80
N ILE A 257 -25.43 -15.23 -12.58
CA ILE A 257 -26.48 -14.32 -12.07
C ILE A 257 -26.14 -13.85 -10.66
N ALA A 258 -25.77 -14.77 -9.76
CA ALA A 258 -25.40 -14.44 -8.39
C ALA A 258 -24.17 -13.52 -8.33
N ALA A 259 -23.14 -13.81 -9.13
CA ALA A 259 -21.93 -12.99 -9.23
C ALA A 259 -22.23 -11.59 -9.79
N SER A 260 -23.04 -11.48 -10.84
CA SER A 260 -23.45 -10.20 -11.42
C SER A 260 -24.25 -9.37 -10.42
N ALA A 261 -25.21 -10.00 -9.72
CA ALA A 261 -26.01 -9.35 -8.69
C ALA A 261 -25.13 -8.87 -7.53
N ALA A 262 -24.17 -9.70 -7.09
CA ALA A 262 -23.25 -9.34 -6.03
C ALA A 262 -22.34 -8.17 -6.44
N ALA A 263 -21.77 -8.21 -7.65
CA ALA A 263 -20.95 -7.15 -8.20
C ALA A 263 -21.72 -5.83 -8.28
N LEU A 264 -22.92 -5.83 -8.88
CA LEU A 264 -23.75 -4.62 -8.99
C LEU A 264 -24.16 -4.08 -7.61
N ALA A 265 -24.51 -4.95 -6.65
CA ALA A 265 -24.82 -4.52 -5.30
C ALA A 265 -23.63 -3.84 -4.61
N ILE A 266 -22.42 -4.40 -4.74
CA ILE A 266 -21.19 -3.79 -4.24
C ILE A 266 -20.98 -2.40 -4.87
N LEU A 267 -21.12 -2.27 -6.19
CA LEU A 267 -20.96 -0.99 -6.89
C LEU A 267 -21.96 0.07 -6.39
N VAL A 268 -23.22 -0.30 -6.20
CA VAL A 268 -24.27 0.60 -5.69
C VAL A 268 -24.04 0.97 -4.22
N ILE A 269 -23.61 0.04 -3.37
CA ILE A 269 -23.36 0.32 -1.95
C ILE A 269 -22.15 1.25 -1.79
N LEU A 270 -21.06 0.96 -2.50
CA LEU A 270 -19.83 1.75 -2.43
C LEU A 270 -19.96 3.09 -3.13
N ASN A 271 -20.72 3.14 -4.23
CA ASN A 271 -21.02 4.31 -5.04
C ASN A 271 -19.87 5.34 -5.06
N TRP A 272 -18.76 4.94 -5.68
CA TRP A 272 -17.55 5.74 -5.80
C TRP A 272 -17.24 5.94 -7.28
N TRP A 273 -16.98 7.18 -7.69
CA TRP A 273 -16.92 7.57 -9.11
C TRP A 273 -15.92 6.74 -9.93
N VAL A 274 -14.79 6.32 -9.34
CA VAL A 274 -13.79 5.48 -10.02
C VAL A 274 -14.39 4.14 -10.42
N LEU A 275 -15.23 3.54 -9.57
CA LEU A 275 -15.85 2.25 -9.85
C LEU A 275 -16.76 2.35 -11.08
N TRP A 276 -17.55 3.42 -11.19
CA TRP A 276 -18.41 3.65 -12.35
C TRP A 276 -17.63 3.94 -13.62
N VAL A 277 -16.53 4.69 -13.55
CA VAL A 277 -15.66 4.93 -14.71
C VAL A 277 -15.05 3.60 -15.20
N VAL A 278 -14.58 2.75 -14.28
CA VAL A 278 -14.07 1.41 -14.62
C VAL A 278 -15.17 0.55 -15.24
N THR A 279 -16.36 0.49 -14.65
CA THR A 279 -17.50 -0.27 -15.19
C THR A 279 -17.95 0.23 -16.55
N ILE A 280 -18.03 1.54 -16.77
CA ILE A 280 -18.42 2.12 -18.06
C ILE A 280 -17.38 1.77 -19.13
N ALA A 281 -16.09 1.96 -18.84
CA ALA A 281 -15.02 1.63 -19.76
C ALA A 281 -15.02 0.14 -20.12
N ASP A 282 -15.29 -0.72 -19.13
CA ASP A 282 -15.40 -2.16 -19.30
C ASP A 282 -16.58 -2.56 -20.20
N MET A 283 -17.78 -2.02 -19.95
CA MET A 283 -18.95 -2.28 -20.79
C MET A 283 -18.75 -1.75 -22.23
N VAL A 284 -18.10 -0.59 -22.40
CA VAL A 284 -17.73 -0.08 -23.73
C VAL A 284 -16.74 -1.01 -24.43
N ALA A 285 -15.72 -1.49 -23.72
CA ALA A 285 -14.74 -2.44 -24.26
C ALA A 285 -15.42 -3.75 -24.69
N LEU A 286 -16.39 -4.25 -23.92
CA LEU A 286 -17.19 -5.42 -24.25
C LEU A 286 -18.04 -5.20 -25.52
N ILE A 287 -18.76 -4.08 -25.61
CA ILE A 287 -19.57 -3.72 -26.80
C ILE A 287 -18.68 -3.64 -28.04
N MET A 288 -17.53 -2.96 -27.95
CA MET A 288 -16.58 -2.81 -29.04
C MET A 288 -16.01 -4.16 -29.48
N ALA A 289 -15.59 -4.99 -28.53
CA ALA A 289 -15.08 -6.32 -28.83
C ALA A 289 -16.14 -7.17 -29.55
N GLU A 290 -17.37 -7.22 -29.05
CA GLU A 290 -18.42 -8.02 -29.66
C GLU A 290 -18.87 -7.51 -31.03
N SER A 291 -18.88 -6.19 -31.24
CA SER A 291 -19.29 -5.55 -32.50
C SER A 291 -18.32 -5.85 -33.64
N VAL A 292 -17.01 -5.85 -33.35
CA VAL A 292 -15.97 -6.19 -34.33
C VAL A 292 -15.95 -7.70 -34.61
N GLY A 293 -16.28 -8.52 -33.61
CA GLY A 293 -16.25 -9.99 -33.64
C GLY A 293 -17.17 -10.64 -34.65
N ARG A 294 -18.38 -10.13 -34.87
CA ARG A 294 -19.44 -10.89 -35.54
C ARG A 294 -20.26 -10.01 -36.48
N GLY A 295 -20.32 -10.40 -37.75
CA GLY A 295 -21.02 -9.65 -38.81
C GLY A 295 -22.53 -9.47 -38.63
N ASN A 296 -23.15 -10.11 -37.63
CA ASN A 296 -24.56 -9.90 -37.26
C ASN A 296 -24.64 -9.28 -35.85
N LEU A 297 -24.98 -8.00 -35.80
CA LEU A 297 -25.26 -7.24 -34.58
C LEU A 297 -26.63 -7.68 -34.01
N SER A 298 -26.63 -8.68 -33.13
CA SER A 298 -27.84 -9.02 -32.37
C SER A 298 -28.01 -8.02 -31.22
N LEU A 299 -29.03 -7.16 -31.31
CA LEU A 299 -29.30 -6.10 -30.32
C LEU A 299 -29.37 -6.63 -28.88
N SER A 300 -29.84 -7.86 -28.70
CA SER A 300 -29.98 -8.54 -27.40
C SER A 300 -28.67 -8.66 -26.59
N LYS A 301 -27.50 -8.72 -27.24
CA LYS A 301 -26.21 -8.80 -26.55
C LYS A 301 -25.76 -7.48 -25.94
N PHE A 302 -26.25 -6.38 -26.49
CA PHE A 302 -25.88 -5.03 -26.06
C PHE A 302 -26.80 -4.49 -24.96
N ILE A 303 -27.99 -5.08 -24.75
CA ILE A 303 -28.97 -4.60 -23.77
C ILE A 303 -28.37 -4.53 -22.36
N ALA A 304 -27.72 -5.61 -21.90
CA ALA A 304 -27.18 -5.63 -20.54
C ALA A 304 -26.01 -4.64 -20.36
N PRO A 305 -24.97 -4.61 -21.22
CA PRO A 305 -23.92 -3.60 -21.14
C PRO A 305 -24.43 -2.15 -21.22
N MET A 306 -25.36 -1.85 -22.14
CA MET A 306 -25.95 -0.52 -22.27
C MET A 306 -26.75 -0.12 -21.02
N THR A 307 -27.54 -1.05 -20.48
CA THR A 307 -28.29 -0.82 -19.23
C THR A 307 -27.35 -0.49 -18.08
N ILE A 308 -26.26 -1.24 -17.92
CA ILE A 308 -25.26 -0.99 -16.87
C ILE A 308 -24.58 0.37 -17.05
N ILE A 309 -24.25 0.78 -18.28
CA ILE A 309 -23.70 2.11 -18.56
C ILE A 309 -24.69 3.22 -18.15
N VAL A 310 -25.97 3.09 -18.53
CA VAL A 310 -27.00 4.07 -18.22
C VAL A 310 -27.21 4.17 -16.70
N ILE A 311 -27.36 3.04 -16.02
CA ILE A 311 -27.52 2.99 -14.56
C ILE A 311 -26.28 3.56 -13.86
N GLY A 312 -25.07 3.16 -14.29
CA GLY A 312 -23.83 3.64 -13.70
C GLY A 312 -23.66 5.15 -13.89
N SER A 313 -23.96 5.68 -15.07
CA SER A 313 -23.94 7.12 -15.36
C SER A 313 -24.93 7.88 -14.48
N PHE A 314 -26.14 7.35 -14.32
CA PHE A 314 -27.18 7.93 -13.47
C PHE A 314 -26.76 7.94 -11.98
N LEU A 315 -26.24 6.82 -11.47
CA LEU A 315 -25.80 6.71 -10.07
C LEU A 315 -24.57 7.55 -9.76
N MET A 316 -23.66 7.71 -10.72
CA MET A 316 -22.50 8.60 -10.62
C MET A 316 -22.91 10.06 -10.45
N VAL A 317 -23.98 10.51 -11.13
CA VAL A 317 -24.51 11.87 -11.01
C VAL A 317 -25.28 12.08 -9.70
N ILE A 318 -26.12 11.13 -9.31
CA ILE A 318 -26.95 11.26 -8.10
C ILE A 318 -26.13 11.16 -6.81
N ASN A 319 -24.98 10.49 -6.84
CA ASN A 319 -24.15 10.24 -5.67
C ASN A 319 -24.96 9.65 -4.49
N LEU A 320 -25.81 8.66 -4.81
CA LEU A 320 -26.61 7.91 -3.85
C LEU A 320 -25.76 7.44 -2.66
N ASN A 321 -26.12 7.86 -1.45
CA ASN A 321 -25.40 7.48 -0.24
C ASN A 321 -26.22 6.51 0.62
N VAL A 322 -25.83 5.24 0.64
CA VAL A 322 -26.46 4.20 1.46
C VAL A 322 -25.94 4.27 2.91
N VAL A 323 -26.31 5.34 3.63
CA VAL A 323 -25.77 5.67 4.96
C VAL A 323 -25.87 4.52 5.96
N ALA A 324 -26.96 3.74 5.92
CA ALA A 324 -27.19 2.62 6.83
C ALA A 324 -26.07 1.57 6.82
N VAL A 325 -25.44 1.36 5.66
CA VAL A 325 -24.35 0.40 5.46
C VAL A 325 -23.00 1.12 5.51
N LYS A 326 -22.84 2.23 4.77
CA LYS A 326 -21.57 2.95 4.62
C LYS A 326 -20.98 3.46 5.93
N LYS A 327 -21.81 3.84 6.90
CA LYS A 327 -21.33 4.36 8.20
C LYS A 327 -20.45 3.38 8.99
N ASN A 328 -20.58 2.07 8.70
CA ASN A 328 -19.83 1.03 9.39
C ASN A 328 -18.61 0.56 8.57
N LEU A 329 -18.33 1.19 7.43
CA LEU A 329 -17.18 0.88 6.59
C LEU A 329 -16.08 1.93 6.84
N PRO A 330 -14.80 1.50 6.93
CA PRO A 330 -13.68 2.42 7.06
C PRO A 330 -13.59 3.33 5.82
N ILE A 331 -13.18 4.57 6.05
CA ILE A 331 -12.89 5.52 4.98
C ILE A 331 -11.45 5.29 4.55
N GLU A 332 -11.26 4.89 3.30
CA GLU A 332 -9.94 4.84 2.69
C GLU A 332 -9.53 6.24 2.26
N VAL A 333 -8.43 6.73 2.83
CA VAL A 333 -7.88 8.05 2.51
C VAL A 333 -6.59 7.84 1.73
N GLY A 334 -6.46 8.55 0.61
CA GLY A 334 -5.27 8.58 -0.23
C GLY A 334 -4.92 10.00 -0.62
N PRO A 335 -3.69 10.25 -1.13
CA PRO A 335 -3.34 11.54 -1.68
C PRO A 335 -4.23 11.87 -2.88
N SER A 336 -4.46 13.17 -3.15
CA SER A 336 -5.19 13.57 -4.35
C SER A 336 -4.40 13.25 -5.63
N PHE A 337 -5.07 13.23 -6.79
CA PHE A 337 -4.39 13.07 -8.09
C PHE A 337 -3.30 14.13 -8.30
N ASN A 338 -3.62 15.40 -8.03
CA ASN A 338 -2.65 16.49 -8.19
C ASN A 338 -1.43 16.28 -7.28
N LEU A 339 -1.65 15.99 -5.99
CA LEU A 339 -0.56 15.74 -5.04
C LEU A 339 0.27 14.51 -5.44
N SER A 340 -0.38 13.43 -5.91
CA SER A 340 0.30 12.22 -6.40
C SER A 340 1.24 12.52 -7.57
N PHE A 341 0.78 13.32 -8.55
CA PHE A 341 1.61 13.70 -9.70
C PHE A 341 2.68 14.74 -9.34
N GLN A 342 2.44 15.60 -8.35
CA GLN A 342 3.47 16.49 -7.80
C GLN A 342 4.60 15.68 -7.17
N VAL A 343 4.28 14.66 -6.38
CA VAL A 343 5.25 13.73 -5.80
C VAL A 343 6.01 13.00 -6.89
N ALA A 344 5.32 12.48 -7.91
CA ALA A 344 5.96 11.85 -9.07
C ALA A 344 6.94 12.78 -9.79
N LYS A 345 6.55 14.04 -10.01
CA LYS A 345 7.43 15.06 -10.61
C LYS A 345 8.63 15.37 -9.72
N GLY A 346 8.46 15.44 -8.40
CA GLY A 346 9.57 15.61 -7.44
C GLY A 346 10.55 14.44 -7.51
N ALA A 347 10.05 13.21 -7.46
CA ALA A 347 10.85 12.00 -7.54
C ALA A 347 11.65 11.90 -8.84
N LEU A 348 11.02 12.21 -9.99
CA LEU A 348 11.67 12.18 -11.31
C LEU A 348 12.74 13.27 -11.49
N LYS A 349 12.67 14.38 -10.74
CA LYS A 349 13.72 15.40 -10.75
C LYS A 349 14.99 14.92 -10.04
N GLU A 350 14.85 14.15 -8.96
CA GLU A 350 15.98 13.61 -8.22
C GLU A 350 16.54 12.33 -8.86
N SER A 351 15.66 11.44 -9.33
CA SER A 351 16.04 10.19 -9.97
C SER A 351 15.16 9.93 -11.21
N LEU A 352 15.57 10.49 -12.34
CA LEU A 352 14.82 10.42 -13.60
C LEU A 352 14.77 8.99 -14.16
N VAL A 353 15.92 8.29 -14.17
CA VAL A 353 16.06 7.03 -14.91
C VAL A 353 15.37 5.90 -14.17
N THR A 354 15.72 5.68 -12.90
CA THR A 354 15.30 4.50 -12.13
C THR A 354 14.26 4.81 -11.05
N GLY A 355 13.92 6.08 -10.83
CA GLY A 355 13.02 6.47 -9.74
C GLY A 355 13.61 6.14 -8.37
N TYR A 356 12.74 5.91 -7.40
CA TYR A 356 13.12 5.61 -6.01
C TYR A 356 13.32 4.10 -5.74
N GLY A 357 13.00 3.26 -6.72
CA GLY A 357 12.88 1.81 -6.58
C GLY A 357 11.46 1.38 -6.21
N PRO A 358 11.10 0.10 -6.42
CA PRO A 358 9.88 -0.49 -5.89
C PRO A 358 9.70 -0.19 -4.40
N THR A 359 8.44 0.02 -3.97
CA THR A 359 8.05 0.51 -2.63
C THR A 359 8.58 1.90 -2.24
N GLY A 360 9.25 2.60 -3.15
CA GLY A 360 9.87 3.91 -2.91
C GLY A 360 8.90 5.09 -2.82
N PHE A 361 7.62 4.91 -3.19
CA PHE A 361 6.62 5.98 -3.16
C PHE A 361 6.50 6.66 -1.80
N SER A 362 6.58 5.89 -0.71
CA SER A 362 6.43 6.46 0.63
C SER A 362 7.52 7.46 0.98
N MET A 363 8.77 7.15 0.65
CA MET A 363 9.91 8.07 0.84
C MET A 363 9.79 9.30 -0.07
N ALA A 364 9.34 9.13 -1.32
CA ALA A 364 9.10 10.25 -2.22
C ALA A 364 7.97 11.16 -1.70
N PHE A 365 6.92 10.56 -1.13
CA PHE A 365 5.81 11.29 -0.53
C PHE A 365 6.26 12.09 0.69
N ASP A 366 7.04 11.48 1.58
CA ASP A 366 7.59 12.18 2.76
C ASP A 366 8.38 13.43 2.33
N LYS A 367 9.23 13.31 1.31
CA LYS A 367 10.07 14.41 0.84
C LYS A 367 9.32 15.50 0.05
N TYR A 368 8.39 15.12 -0.82
CA TYR A 368 7.78 16.05 -1.79
C TYR A 368 6.28 16.32 -1.57
N GLY A 369 5.60 15.46 -0.83
CA GLY A 369 4.16 15.51 -0.60
C GLY A 369 3.78 16.07 0.76
N ALA A 370 4.53 15.73 1.83
CA ALA A 370 4.18 16.03 3.22
C ALA A 370 3.89 17.52 3.48
N ASN A 371 4.69 18.43 2.93
CA ASN A 371 4.51 19.87 3.11
C ASN A 371 3.15 20.39 2.61
N SER A 372 2.56 19.74 1.60
CA SER A 372 1.22 20.10 1.11
C SER A 372 0.11 19.75 2.10
N LEU A 373 0.41 18.91 3.10
CA LEU A 373 -0.50 18.47 4.15
C LEU A 373 -0.30 19.19 5.49
N ALA A 374 0.67 20.11 5.61
CA ALA A 374 1.09 20.70 6.89
C ALA A 374 -0.06 21.33 7.70
N ASN A 375 -1.03 21.98 7.03
CA ASN A 375 -2.19 22.61 7.68
C ASN A 375 -3.46 21.73 7.68
N SER A 376 -3.34 20.44 7.35
CA SER A 376 -4.46 19.49 7.28
C SER A 376 -4.45 18.51 8.47
N THR A 377 -5.56 17.81 8.68
CA THR A 377 -5.64 16.71 9.66
C THR A 377 -4.78 15.50 9.29
N LEU A 378 -4.24 15.46 8.07
CA LEU A 378 -3.40 14.38 7.55
C LEU A 378 -1.90 14.72 7.58
N SER A 379 -1.49 15.81 8.25
CA SER A 379 -0.09 16.28 8.30
C SER A 379 0.90 15.21 8.79
N SER A 380 0.50 14.35 9.72
CA SER A 380 1.28 13.23 10.25
C SER A 380 1.06 11.90 9.51
N THR A 381 0.15 11.85 8.54
CA THR A 381 -0.19 10.62 7.82
C THR A 381 0.88 10.27 6.78
N LYS A 382 1.32 9.01 6.78
CA LYS A 382 2.24 8.46 5.78
C LYS A 382 1.43 7.67 4.74
N PHE A 383 1.73 7.91 3.47
CA PHE A 383 1.11 7.19 2.36
C PHE A 383 2.14 6.25 1.73
N PHE A 384 1.78 4.99 1.55
CA PHE A 384 2.66 3.97 0.94
C PHE A 384 2.48 3.87 -0.57
N GLN A 385 1.32 4.29 -1.07
CA GLN A 385 0.97 4.26 -2.49
C GLN A 385 0.34 5.59 -2.90
N SER A 386 0.43 5.91 -4.18
CA SER A 386 -0.23 7.07 -4.76
C SER A 386 -1.72 6.81 -4.99
N THR A 387 -2.46 7.81 -5.47
CA THR A 387 -3.87 7.62 -5.83
C THR A 387 -4.09 6.65 -7.01
N SER A 388 -3.05 6.29 -7.78
CA SER A 388 -3.12 5.35 -8.91
C SER A 388 -1.91 4.42 -8.98
N ALA A 389 -2.10 3.21 -9.50
CA ALA A 389 -0.98 2.28 -9.73
C ALA A 389 0.04 2.87 -10.73
N PHE A 390 -0.43 3.63 -11.73
CA PHE A 390 0.42 4.33 -12.69
C PHE A 390 1.37 5.34 -12.03
N ALA A 391 0.86 6.27 -11.22
CA ALA A 391 1.73 7.27 -10.59
C ALA A 391 2.69 6.63 -9.57
N THR A 392 2.29 5.54 -8.90
CA THR A 392 3.18 4.73 -8.07
C THR A 392 4.28 4.08 -8.92
N ALA A 393 3.95 3.48 -10.07
CA ALA A 393 4.93 2.87 -10.98
C ALA A 393 5.94 3.89 -11.53
N LEU A 394 5.50 5.13 -11.82
CA LEU A 394 6.38 6.21 -12.26
C LEU A 394 7.39 6.61 -11.18
N VAL A 395 6.95 6.75 -9.92
CA VAL A 395 7.85 7.05 -8.81
C VAL A 395 8.84 5.90 -8.58
N ASN A 396 8.35 4.66 -8.64
CA ASN A 396 9.14 3.49 -8.30
C ASN A 396 10.19 3.15 -9.36
N GLY A 397 9.92 3.36 -10.65
CA GLY A 397 10.82 2.91 -11.72
C GLY A 397 11.23 3.96 -12.75
N GLY A 398 10.81 5.21 -12.59
CA GLY A 398 11.25 6.33 -13.41
C GLY A 398 10.98 6.17 -14.91
N LEU A 399 11.90 6.68 -15.73
CA LEU A 399 11.86 6.59 -17.19
C LEU A 399 11.91 5.13 -17.68
N VAL A 400 12.69 4.26 -17.02
CA VAL A 400 12.81 2.85 -17.44
C VAL A 400 11.45 2.15 -17.32
N MET A 401 10.69 2.41 -16.25
CA MET A 401 9.33 1.88 -16.11
C MET A 401 8.36 2.50 -17.13
N LEU A 402 8.50 3.80 -17.43
CA LEU A 402 7.67 4.43 -18.46
C LEU A 402 7.89 3.81 -19.85
N LEU A 403 9.14 3.51 -20.21
CA LEU A 403 9.48 2.81 -21.45
C LEU A 403 8.93 1.38 -21.46
N ALA A 404 8.98 0.68 -20.32
CA ALA A 404 8.39 -0.65 -20.17
C ALA A 404 6.86 -0.64 -20.34
N LEU A 405 6.17 0.33 -19.74
CA LEU A 405 4.73 0.52 -19.92
C LEU A 405 4.39 0.87 -21.37
N ALA A 406 5.23 1.65 -22.06
CA ALA A 406 5.07 1.93 -23.48
C ALA A 406 5.22 0.65 -24.34
N ALA A 407 6.16 -0.22 -24.01
CA ALA A 407 6.31 -1.52 -24.67
C ALA A 407 5.10 -2.44 -24.44
N LEU A 408 4.52 -2.43 -23.23
CA LEU A 408 3.28 -3.16 -22.95
C LEU A 408 2.09 -2.57 -23.72
N ALA A 409 1.96 -1.24 -23.77
CA ALA A 409 0.92 -0.55 -24.54
C ALA A 409 1.03 -0.84 -26.04
N TRP A 410 2.26 -0.95 -26.57
CA TRP A 410 2.51 -1.40 -27.94
C TRP A 410 2.02 -2.84 -28.16
N GLY A 411 2.35 -3.77 -27.26
CA GLY A 411 1.87 -5.15 -27.31
C GLY A 411 0.34 -5.26 -27.26
N LEU A 412 -0.31 -4.40 -26.49
CA LEU A 412 -1.77 -4.27 -26.44
C LEU A 412 -2.33 -3.76 -27.77
N ALA A 413 -1.74 -2.73 -28.36
CA ALA A 413 -2.16 -2.18 -29.64
C ALA A 413 -2.04 -3.22 -30.77
N GLU A 414 -0.96 -3.99 -30.81
CA GLU A 414 -0.80 -5.11 -31.76
C GLU A 414 -1.86 -6.21 -31.55
N SER A 415 -2.15 -6.54 -30.29
CA SER A 415 -3.18 -7.53 -29.95
C SER A 415 -4.57 -7.08 -30.39
N ILE A 416 -4.90 -5.80 -30.20
CA ILE A 416 -6.16 -5.21 -30.68
C ILE A 416 -6.21 -5.22 -32.22
N ARG A 417 -5.14 -4.82 -32.91
CA ARG A 417 -5.07 -4.86 -34.38
C ARG A 417 -5.28 -6.28 -34.91
N TYR A 418 -4.66 -7.26 -34.26
CA TYR A 418 -4.83 -8.67 -34.61
C TYR A 418 -6.27 -9.14 -34.36
N TYR A 419 -6.85 -8.79 -33.20
CA TYR A 419 -8.24 -9.07 -32.87
C TYR A 419 -9.17 -8.55 -33.96
N ILE A 420 -9.04 -7.28 -34.35
CA ILE A 420 -9.90 -6.67 -35.37
C ILE A 420 -9.86 -7.43 -36.70
N ARG A 421 -8.68 -7.95 -37.09
CA ARG A 421 -8.52 -8.71 -38.34
C ARG A 421 -9.08 -10.13 -38.27
N HIS A 422 -9.04 -10.77 -37.09
CA HIS A 422 -9.38 -12.19 -36.91
C HIS A 422 -10.59 -12.43 -36.00
N ALA A 423 -11.37 -11.38 -35.75
CA ALA A 423 -12.38 -11.33 -34.69
C ALA A 423 -13.43 -12.45 -34.78
N ARG A 424 -13.77 -12.88 -36.00
CA ARG A 424 -14.74 -13.96 -36.26
C ARG A 424 -14.30 -15.34 -35.77
N ALA A 425 -12.99 -15.56 -35.57
CA ALA A 425 -12.42 -16.85 -35.15
C ALA A 425 -12.24 -16.98 -33.63
N ILE A 426 -12.63 -15.94 -32.87
CA ILE A 426 -12.35 -15.82 -31.44
C ILE A 426 -13.59 -16.19 -30.63
N ARG A 427 -13.41 -17.05 -29.62
CA ARG A 427 -14.49 -17.51 -28.75
C ARG A 427 -15.03 -16.36 -27.90
N PRO A 428 -16.33 -16.40 -27.50
CA PRO A 428 -16.88 -15.40 -26.60
C PRO A 428 -16.00 -15.19 -25.37
N GLU A 429 -15.59 -16.23 -24.67
CA GLU A 429 -14.86 -16.14 -23.40
C GLU A 429 -13.59 -15.27 -23.50
N GLY A 430 -12.88 -15.34 -24.63
CA GLY A 430 -11.72 -14.47 -24.92
C GLY A 430 -12.07 -12.98 -25.04
N THR A 431 -13.23 -12.65 -25.60
CA THR A 431 -13.71 -11.25 -25.67
C THR A 431 -14.14 -10.69 -24.31
N ALA A 432 -14.58 -11.53 -23.37
CA ALA A 432 -14.82 -11.09 -21.99
C ALA A 432 -13.51 -10.86 -21.25
N ALA A 433 -12.53 -11.76 -21.38
CA ALA A 433 -11.20 -11.58 -20.80
C ALA A 433 -10.52 -10.29 -21.31
N LEU A 434 -10.70 -9.94 -22.59
CA LEU A 434 -10.22 -8.70 -23.18
C LEU A 434 -10.89 -7.45 -22.56
N ALA A 435 -12.20 -7.49 -22.34
CA ALA A 435 -12.93 -6.39 -21.68
C ALA A 435 -12.46 -6.20 -20.23
N VAL A 436 -12.36 -7.28 -19.45
CA VAL A 436 -11.85 -7.28 -18.08
C VAL A 436 -10.42 -6.71 -18.02
N LEU A 437 -9.56 -7.10 -18.95
CA LEU A 437 -8.20 -6.54 -19.06
C LEU A 437 -8.23 -5.03 -19.33
N ALA A 438 -9.09 -4.56 -20.25
CA ALA A 438 -9.26 -3.13 -20.53
C ALA A 438 -9.74 -2.36 -19.30
N ALA A 439 -10.67 -2.94 -18.52
CA ALA A 439 -11.14 -2.38 -17.26
C ALA A 439 -10.02 -2.24 -16.23
N LEU A 440 -9.17 -3.26 -16.09
CA LEU A 440 -8.00 -3.19 -15.20
C LEU A 440 -6.96 -2.19 -15.68
N ILE A 441 -6.79 -2.01 -17.00
CA ILE A 441 -5.93 -0.93 -17.52
C ILE A 441 -6.48 0.44 -17.13
N VAL A 442 -7.80 0.67 -17.22
CA VAL A 442 -8.40 1.92 -16.73
C VAL A 442 -8.22 2.06 -15.22
N ALA A 443 -8.45 1.00 -14.45
CA ALA A 443 -8.24 1.00 -13.01
C ALA A 443 -6.78 1.31 -12.64
N PHE A 444 -5.80 0.85 -13.42
CA PHE A 444 -4.38 1.12 -13.19
C PHE A 444 -4.05 2.63 -13.20
N PHE A 445 -4.79 3.44 -13.97
CA PHE A 445 -4.64 4.90 -13.98
C PHE A 445 -5.45 5.62 -12.89
N LEU A 446 -6.41 4.94 -12.25
CA LEU A 446 -7.37 5.56 -11.33
C LEU A 446 -7.31 5.06 -9.89
N TYR A 447 -6.64 3.93 -9.65
CA TYR A 447 -6.63 3.24 -8.36
C TYR A 447 -5.28 2.55 -8.11
N PRO A 448 -4.74 2.58 -6.86
CA PRO A 448 -3.55 1.80 -6.51
C PRO A 448 -3.80 0.29 -6.55
N PHE A 449 -2.82 -0.48 -7.01
CA PHE A 449 -2.95 -1.93 -7.11
C PHE A 449 -2.32 -2.62 -5.90
N ASN A 450 -3.06 -3.55 -5.33
CA ASN A 450 -2.56 -4.50 -4.35
C ASN A 450 -2.15 -5.83 -5.01
N VAL A 451 -1.72 -6.83 -4.24
CA VAL A 451 -1.24 -8.11 -4.79
C VAL A 451 -2.33 -8.80 -5.62
N SER A 452 -3.59 -8.77 -5.20
CA SER A 452 -4.70 -9.37 -5.95
C SER A 452 -4.93 -8.70 -7.30
N LEU A 453 -5.01 -7.37 -7.36
CA LEU A 453 -5.19 -6.65 -8.63
C LEU A 453 -3.99 -6.82 -9.56
N THR A 454 -2.78 -6.82 -9.01
CA THR A 454 -1.54 -7.07 -9.77
C THR A 454 -1.53 -8.48 -10.36
N PHE A 455 -1.88 -9.49 -9.56
CA PHE A 455 -2.03 -10.86 -10.04
C PHE A 455 -3.07 -10.97 -11.14
N LEU A 456 -4.27 -10.39 -10.93
CA LEU A 456 -5.35 -10.41 -11.93
C LEU A 456 -4.90 -9.79 -13.26
N ALA A 457 -4.19 -8.65 -13.22
CA ALA A 457 -3.69 -8.01 -14.43
C ALA A 457 -2.74 -8.93 -15.23
N PHE A 458 -1.76 -9.56 -14.58
CA PHE A 458 -0.81 -10.47 -15.25
C PHE A 458 -1.46 -11.78 -15.70
N ALA A 459 -2.33 -12.36 -14.88
CA ALA A 459 -3.08 -13.55 -15.24
C ALA A 459 -3.97 -13.30 -16.47
N LEU A 460 -4.66 -12.15 -16.51
CA LEU A 460 -5.50 -11.76 -17.64
C LEU A 460 -4.68 -11.43 -18.89
N LEU A 461 -3.51 -10.81 -18.77
CA LEU A 461 -2.58 -10.68 -19.90
C LEU A 461 -2.24 -12.05 -20.50
N GLY A 462 -1.99 -13.06 -19.66
CA GLY A 462 -1.72 -14.43 -20.09
C GLY A 462 -2.93 -15.09 -20.76
N LEU A 463 -4.12 -14.97 -20.17
CA LEU A 463 -5.36 -15.54 -20.72
C LEU A 463 -5.77 -14.87 -22.04
N VAL A 464 -5.67 -13.54 -22.13
CA VAL A 464 -5.92 -12.78 -23.36
C VAL A 464 -4.93 -13.17 -24.43
N SER A 465 -3.64 -13.33 -24.07
CA SER A 465 -2.61 -13.82 -24.98
C SER A 465 -2.98 -15.20 -25.59
N VAL A 466 -3.38 -16.17 -24.77
CA VAL A 466 -3.74 -17.52 -25.23
C VAL A 466 -5.04 -17.56 -26.04
N THR A 467 -6.03 -16.75 -25.67
CA THR A 467 -7.35 -16.73 -26.34
C THR A 467 -7.31 -15.98 -27.68
N LEU A 468 -6.55 -14.89 -27.76
CA LEU A 468 -6.41 -14.09 -28.98
C LEU A 468 -5.38 -14.68 -29.94
N TRP A 469 -4.22 -15.08 -29.43
CA TRP A 469 -3.06 -15.43 -30.24
C TRP A 469 -2.98 -16.94 -30.48
N LYS A 470 -3.66 -17.40 -31.53
CA LYS A 470 -3.61 -18.80 -32.02
C LYS A 470 -2.31 -19.13 -32.77
N GLY A 471 -1.22 -18.41 -32.49
CA GLY A 471 0.06 -18.62 -33.16
C GLY A 471 0.51 -20.09 -33.05
N THR A 472 1.06 -20.63 -34.14
CA THR A 472 1.62 -21.98 -34.17
C THR A 472 2.71 -22.08 -33.10
N LYS A 473 2.51 -22.96 -32.11
CA LYS A 473 3.55 -23.29 -31.12
C LYS A 473 4.80 -23.70 -31.91
N ARG A 474 5.91 -23.00 -31.69
CA ARG A 474 7.19 -23.41 -32.27
C ARG A 474 7.80 -24.43 -31.34
N VAL A 475 7.96 -25.66 -31.81
CA VAL A 475 8.64 -26.73 -31.08
C VAL A 475 10.07 -26.76 -31.56
N ILE A 476 11.00 -26.49 -30.64
CA ILE A 476 12.44 -26.54 -30.88
C ILE A 476 12.93 -27.82 -30.22
N ASP A 477 13.53 -28.70 -31.03
CA ASP A 477 14.18 -29.91 -30.55
C ASP A 477 15.54 -29.55 -29.94
N ILE A 478 15.69 -29.82 -28.65
CA ILE A 478 16.87 -29.44 -27.87
C ILE A 478 17.91 -30.57 -27.88
N GLU A 479 17.49 -31.83 -27.95
CA GLU A 479 18.40 -32.99 -27.91
C GLU A 479 19.39 -32.97 -29.08
N ASN A 480 18.91 -32.53 -30.24
CA ASN A 480 19.73 -32.49 -31.46
C ASN A 480 20.79 -31.38 -31.47
N ASN A 481 20.77 -30.44 -30.52
CA ASN A 481 21.72 -29.33 -30.45
C ASN A 481 22.41 -29.28 -29.08
N VAL A 482 23.70 -29.64 -29.05
CA VAL A 482 24.53 -29.68 -27.83
C VAL A 482 24.50 -28.36 -27.06
N ALA A 483 24.57 -27.21 -27.75
CA ALA A 483 24.54 -25.90 -27.09
C ALA A 483 23.19 -25.64 -26.43
N LEU A 484 22.08 -25.99 -27.09
CA LEU A 484 20.74 -25.83 -26.53
C LEU A 484 20.52 -26.78 -25.35
N SER A 485 20.93 -28.04 -25.45
CA SER A 485 20.81 -29.05 -24.39
C SER A 485 21.65 -28.70 -23.15
N LEU A 486 22.87 -28.19 -23.36
CA LEU A 486 23.69 -27.67 -22.28
C LEU A 486 23.04 -26.42 -21.65
N SER A 487 22.53 -25.51 -22.47
CA SER A 487 21.89 -24.28 -21.99
C SER A 487 20.60 -24.54 -21.22
N SER A 488 19.78 -25.53 -21.62
CA SER A 488 18.56 -25.91 -20.92
C SER A 488 18.88 -26.59 -19.59
N SER A 489 19.93 -27.42 -19.55
CA SER A 489 20.39 -28.07 -18.31
C SER A 489 20.97 -27.04 -17.32
N LEU A 490 21.83 -26.13 -17.79
CA LEU A 490 22.34 -25.02 -16.96
C LEU A 490 21.23 -24.07 -16.54
N GLY A 491 20.29 -23.78 -17.43
CA GLY A 491 19.10 -22.98 -17.16
C GLY A 491 18.19 -23.63 -16.11
N PHE A 492 18.05 -24.96 -16.13
CA PHE A 492 17.36 -25.71 -15.09
C PHE A 492 18.05 -25.58 -13.73
N ILE A 493 19.36 -25.83 -13.67
CA ILE A 493 20.13 -25.71 -12.42
C ILE A 493 20.07 -24.28 -11.88
N GLY A 494 20.30 -23.27 -12.73
CA GLY A 494 20.22 -21.86 -12.35
C GLY A 494 18.80 -21.47 -11.89
N GLY A 495 17.77 -21.89 -12.62
CA GLY A 495 16.37 -21.70 -12.26
C GLY A 495 16.03 -22.35 -10.91
N LEU A 496 16.54 -23.56 -10.66
CA LEU A 496 16.37 -24.26 -9.39
C LEU A 496 17.00 -23.49 -8.23
N ILE A 497 18.24 -23.03 -8.40
CA ILE A 497 18.93 -22.22 -7.38
C ILE A 497 18.14 -20.94 -7.09
N VAL A 498 17.69 -20.22 -8.13
CA VAL A 498 16.91 -18.98 -7.96
C VAL A 498 15.59 -19.24 -7.24
N VAL A 499 14.87 -20.31 -7.59
CA VAL A 499 13.61 -20.67 -6.92
C VAL A 499 13.87 -21.06 -5.46
N LEU A 500 14.89 -21.87 -5.17
CA LEU A 500 15.21 -22.28 -3.80
C LEU A 500 15.60 -21.08 -2.93
N ILE A 501 16.43 -20.17 -3.45
CA ILE A 501 16.80 -18.92 -2.77
C ILE A 501 15.55 -18.06 -2.54
N GLY A 502 14.74 -17.84 -3.57
CA GLY A 502 13.52 -17.05 -3.48
C GLY A 502 12.53 -17.59 -2.47
N VAL A 503 12.30 -18.91 -2.45
CA VAL A 503 11.43 -19.58 -1.49
C VAL A 503 12.00 -19.50 -0.08
N TYR A 504 13.29 -19.77 0.12
CA TYR A 504 13.94 -19.68 1.43
C TYR A 504 13.74 -18.31 2.06
N PHE A 505 14.08 -17.23 1.35
CA PHE A 505 13.92 -15.88 1.86
C PHE A 505 12.45 -15.48 2.03
N SER A 506 11.55 -15.91 1.14
CA SER A 506 10.12 -15.65 1.30
C SER A 506 9.55 -16.30 2.55
N VAL A 507 9.95 -17.54 2.84
CA VAL A 507 9.55 -18.27 4.06
C VAL A 507 10.17 -17.64 5.31
N SER A 508 11.46 -17.28 5.26
CA SER A 508 12.13 -16.58 6.37
C SER A 508 11.45 -15.24 6.69
N ASN A 509 11.12 -14.44 5.68
CA ASN A 509 10.38 -13.18 5.85
C ASN A 509 8.98 -13.41 6.42
N TYR A 510 8.29 -14.46 5.94
CA TYR A 510 6.97 -14.84 6.44
C TYR A 510 7.01 -15.23 7.93
N ILE A 511 7.98 -16.06 8.32
CA ILE A 511 8.16 -16.47 9.72
C ILE A 511 8.50 -15.26 10.58
N ALA A 512 9.39 -14.37 10.10
CA ALA A 512 9.73 -13.16 10.82
C ALA A 512 8.50 -12.27 11.08
N ASP A 513 7.67 -12.04 10.05
CA ASP A 513 6.45 -11.26 10.20
C ASP A 513 5.41 -11.95 11.11
N ALA A 514 5.34 -13.29 11.08
CA ALA A 514 4.48 -14.03 12.00
C ALA A 514 4.93 -13.91 13.47
N ARG A 515 6.24 -13.92 13.73
CA ARG A 515 6.78 -13.64 15.07
C ARG A 515 6.56 -12.19 15.48
N TYR A 516 6.68 -11.25 14.54
CA TYR A 516 6.34 -9.86 14.79
C TYR A 516 4.85 -9.69 15.13
N ALA A 517 3.94 -10.36 14.42
CA ALA A 517 2.51 -10.36 14.74
C ALA A 517 2.23 -10.94 16.15
N GLN A 518 2.96 -11.98 16.56
CA GLN A 518 2.87 -12.52 17.93
C GLN A 518 3.37 -11.51 18.98
N ALA A 519 4.44 -10.75 18.68
CA ALA A 519 4.93 -9.70 19.57
C ALA A 519 3.88 -8.60 19.80
N LEU A 520 3.08 -8.24 18.77
CA LEU A 520 2.04 -7.22 18.87
C LEU A 520 0.85 -7.60 19.75
N VAL A 521 0.59 -8.90 19.94
CA VAL A 521 -0.53 -9.41 20.74
C VAL A 521 -0.08 -10.09 22.03
N ALA A 522 1.20 -10.03 22.37
CA ALA A 522 1.76 -10.67 23.55
C ALA A 522 1.19 -10.03 24.83
N SER A 523 1.01 -10.84 25.88
CA SER A 523 0.41 -10.41 27.15
C SER A 523 1.35 -9.60 28.03
N SER A 524 2.67 -9.77 27.87
CA SER A 524 3.70 -9.03 28.60
C SER A 524 4.72 -8.42 27.65
N ARG A 525 5.37 -7.31 28.07
CA ARG A 525 6.44 -6.67 27.30
C ARG A 525 7.66 -7.55 27.12
N GLU A 526 7.95 -8.40 28.11
CA GLU A 526 9.06 -9.36 28.05
C GLU A 526 8.81 -10.41 26.97
N SER A 527 7.62 -11.00 26.93
CA SER A 527 7.21 -11.93 25.87
C SER A 527 7.15 -11.25 24.50
N ALA A 528 6.68 -10.00 24.44
CA ALA A 528 6.73 -9.21 23.21
C ALA A 528 8.18 -9.00 22.72
N ALA A 529 9.11 -8.69 23.64
CA ALA A 529 10.52 -8.50 23.31
C ALA A 529 11.19 -9.80 22.84
N GLU A 530 10.82 -10.95 23.41
CA GLU A 530 11.30 -12.27 22.97
C GLU A 530 10.84 -12.58 21.53
N HIS A 531 9.54 -12.47 21.26
CA HIS A 531 9.01 -12.67 19.90
C HIS A 531 9.58 -11.66 18.89
N MET A 532 9.84 -10.42 19.31
CA MET A 532 10.51 -9.43 18.48
C MET A 532 11.96 -9.82 18.18
N ALA A 533 12.71 -10.32 19.17
CA ALA A 533 14.06 -10.82 18.97
C ALA A 533 14.08 -12.02 18.00
N GLU A 534 13.11 -12.93 18.10
CA GLU A 534 12.93 -14.00 17.12
C GLU A 534 12.66 -13.45 15.71
N ALA A 535 11.79 -12.44 15.58
CA ALA A 535 11.50 -11.80 14.28
C ALA A 535 12.77 -11.19 13.66
N ILE A 536 13.59 -10.49 14.46
CA ILE A 536 14.87 -9.93 14.04
C ILE A 536 15.86 -11.04 13.63
N ASN A 537 15.90 -12.16 14.36
CA ASN A 537 16.78 -13.28 14.03
C ASN A 537 16.40 -13.94 12.70
N TRP A 538 15.11 -14.05 12.39
CA TRP A 538 14.65 -14.57 11.10
C TRP A 538 14.84 -13.56 9.96
N ASN A 539 14.76 -12.26 10.25
CA ASN A 539 14.96 -11.20 9.27
C ASN A 539 15.57 -9.94 9.89
N GLY A 540 16.91 -9.88 9.88
CA GLY A 540 17.68 -8.74 10.35
C GLY A 540 17.83 -7.59 9.36
N HIS A 541 17.05 -7.55 8.28
CA HIS A 541 17.10 -6.46 7.28
C HIS A 541 15.91 -5.51 7.36
N SER A 542 14.90 -5.83 8.17
CA SER A 542 13.73 -4.98 8.39
C SER A 542 14.05 -3.89 9.42
N ASP A 543 14.05 -2.63 8.99
CA ASP A 543 14.22 -1.48 9.87
C ASP A 543 13.07 -1.35 10.88
N GLU A 544 11.85 -1.73 10.48
CA GLU A 544 10.66 -1.75 11.32
C GLU A 544 10.83 -2.63 12.57
N TYR A 545 11.40 -3.83 12.42
CA TYR A 545 11.60 -4.72 13.56
C TYR A 545 12.58 -4.13 14.58
N TYR A 546 13.64 -3.48 14.11
CA TYR A 546 14.57 -2.76 14.98
C TYR A 546 13.94 -1.54 15.65
N ARG A 547 13.11 -0.75 14.93
CA ARG A 547 12.37 0.36 15.55
C ARG A 547 11.45 -0.13 16.67
N GLN A 548 10.65 -1.16 16.39
CA GLN A 548 9.69 -1.68 17.36
C GLN A 548 10.40 -2.37 18.53
N GLY A 549 11.47 -3.11 18.29
CA GLY A 549 12.32 -3.68 19.34
C GLY A 549 12.96 -2.61 20.24
N SER A 550 13.40 -1.49 19.66
CA SER A 550 13.90 -0.34 20.41
C SER A 550 12.83 0.25 21.34
N GLN A 551 11.61 0.45 20.84
CA GLN A 551 10.48 0.96 21.65
C GLN A 551 10.06 -0.02 22.75
N LEU A 552 10.02 -1.32 22.48
CA LEU A 552 9.76 -2.34 23.50
C LEU A 552 10.82 -2.31 24.61
N THR A 553 12.09 -2.18 24.23
CA THR A 553 13.21 -2.10 25.18
C THR A 553 13.16 -0.82 26.02
N LEU A 554 12.79 0.32 25.43
CA LEU A 554 12.51 1.54 26.19
C LEU A 554 11.36 1.35 27.19
N GLY A 555 10.31 0.62 26.79
CA GLY A 555 9.21 0.25 27.69
C GLY A 555 9.69 -0.55 28.91
N LEU A 556 10.55 -1.54 28.69
CA LEU A 556 11.17 -2.33 29.76
C LEU A 556 12.07 -1.48 30.65
N LEU A 557 12.87 -0.57 30.08
CA LEU A 557 13.66 0.40 30.84
C LEU A 557 12.78 1.27 31.73
N SER A 558 11.71 1.84 31.17
CA SER A 558 10.76 2.68 31.91
C SER A 558 10.10 1.91 33.05
N GLU A 559 9.76 0.64 32.84
CA GLU A 559 9.16 -0.22 33.85
C GLU A 559 10.15 -0.53 34.99
N GLU A 560 11.40 -0.82 34.66
CA GLU A 560 12.45 -1.09 35.65
C GLU A 560 12.80 0.14 36.50
N LEU A 561 12.77 1.33 35.88
CA LEU A 561 12.96 2.61 36.57
C LEU A 561 11.79 2.93 37.52
N ALA A 562 10.56 2.55 37.14
CA ALA A 562 9.37 2.77 37.95
C ALA A 562 9.28 1.84 39.18
N LYS A 563 9.92 0.67 39.15
CA LYS A 563 9.98 -0.24 40.30
C LYS A 563 10.69 0.43 41.48
N LYS A 564 10.13 0.25 42.69
CA LYS A 564 10.76 0.70 43.93
C LYS A 564 12.11 0.01 44.08
N ALA A 565 13.16 0.79 44.37
CA ALA A 565 14.50 0.26 44.54
C ALA A 565 14.52 -0.75 45.70
N ASP A 566 14.84 -2.01 45.39
CA ASP A 566 15.12 -3.06 46.36
C ASP A 566 16.64 -3.09 46.63
N PRO A 567 17.09 -2.81 47.87
CA PRO A 567 18.51 -2.85 48.22
C PRO A 567 19.17 -4.24 48.05
N THR A 568 18.38 -5.31 47.96
CA THR A 568 18.87 -6.69 47.78
C THR A 568 19.09 -7.07 46.32
N ASP A 569 18.56 -6.29 45.37
CA ASP A 569 18.67 -6.54 43.93
C ASP A 569 19.95 -5.90 43.37
N THR A 570 21.04 -6.65 43.46
CA THR A 570 22.37 -6.22 43.00
C THR A 570 22.48 -6.07 41.49
N GLU A 571 21.54 -6.65 40.72
CA GLU A 571 21.57 -6.66 39.26
C GLU A 571 20.75 -5.54 38.62
N ARG A 572 19.94 -4.80 39.40
CA ARG A 572 19.06 -3.74 38.88
C ARG A 572 19.80 -2.73 38.01
N THR A 573 20.96 -2.24 38.46
CA THR A 573 21.78 -1.27 37.72
C THR A 573 22.25 -1.86 36.38
N THR A 574 22.65 -3.12 36.36
CA THR A 574 23.07 -3.83 35.14
C THR A 574 21.89 -3.97 34.17
N ARG A 575 20.69 -4.31 34.66
CA ARG A 575 19.49 -4.40 33.80
C ARG A 575 19.12 -3.05 33.19
N ILE A 576 19.14 -1.97 33.97
CA ILE A 576 18.91 -0.60 33.48
C ILE A 576 19.91 -0.24 32.38
N GLN A 577 21.21 -0.50 32.62
CA GLN A 577 22.25 -0.24 31.61
C GLN A 577 22.04 -1.08 30.34
N ASN A 578 21.71 -2.36 30.48
CA ASN A 578 21.47 -3.25 29.35
C ASN A 578 20.27 -2.81 28.51
N TYR A 579 19.14 -2.45 29.13
CA TYR A 579 17.97 -1.94 28.40
C TYR A 579 18.28 -0.62 27.70
N MET A 580 18.97 0.31 28.36
CA MET A 580 19.38 1.58 27.76
C MET A 580 20.28 1.36 26.53
N VAL A 581 21.34 0.56 26.66
CA VAL A 581 22.27 0.28 25.57
C VAL A 581 21.58 -0.47 24.43
N SER A 582 20.74 -1.45 24.76
CA SER A 582 19.96 -2.21 23.77
C SER A 582 19.00 -1.30 22.98
N ALA A 583 18.26 -0.41 23.66
CA ALA A 583 17.35 0.52 23.00
C ALA A 583 18.06 1.44 22.00
N ILE A 584 19.23 1.98 22.38
CA ILE A 584 20.08 2.80 21.49
C ILE A 584 20.60 1.97 20.31
N ASN A 585 21.15 0.79 20.58
CA ASN A 585 21.72 -0.06 19.53
C ASN A 585 20.67 -0.50 18.52
N LEU A 586 19.48 -0.92 18.97
CA LEU A 586 18.37 -1.27 18.09
C LEU A 586 17.92 -0.06 17.26
N ALA A 587 17.81 1.13 17.83
CA ALA A 587 17.48 2.33 17.06
C ALA A 587 18.54 2.68 16.01
N ARG A 588 19.83 2.54 16.34
CA ARG A 588 20.93 2.73 15.37
C ARG A 588 20.89 1.68 14.25
N ARG A 589 20.65 0.41 14.59
CA ARG A 589 20.47 -0.67 13.60
C ARG A 589 19.31 -0.37 12.64
N ALA A 590 18.21 0.20 13.13
CA ALA A 590 17.11 0.63 12.26
C ALA A 590 17.57 1.64 11.20
N ILE A 591 18.41 2.62 11.59
CA ILE A 591 18.98 3.60 10.66
C ILE A 591 19.97 2.95 9.69
N GLU A 592 20.77 1.97 10.14
CA GLU A 592 21.67 1.23 9.24
C GLU A 592 20.89 0.51 8.12
N GLN A 593 19.72 -0.06 8.44
CA GLN A 593 18.86 -0.71 7.45
C GLN A 593 18.12 0.30 6.55
N GLY A 594 17.68 1.44 7.11
CA GLY A 594 16.89 2.44 6.41
C GLY A 594 17.32 3.87 6.71
N PRO A 595 18.45 4.37 6.18
CA PRO A 595 18.98 5.69 6.55
C PRO A 595 18.14 6.86 6.01
N ARG A 596 17.29 6.60 4.99
CA ARG A 596 16.39 7.59 4.38
C ARG A 596 14.95 7.48 4.88
N GLU A 597 14.68 6.58 5.81
CA GLU A 597 13.36 6.44 6.42
C GLU A 597 13.29 7.35 7.66
N MET A 598 12.44 8.37 7.57
CA MET A 598 12.24 9.36 8.63
C MET A 598 11.92 8.70 9.97
N MET A 599 11.10 7.64 9.97
CA MET A 599 10.68 6.97 11.20
C MET A 599 11.85 6.37 11.98
N ASN A 600 12.97 6.02 11.33
CA ASN A 600 14.16 5.50 12.03
C ASN A 600 14.87 6.61 12.83
N TRP A 601 14.99 7.80 12.24
CA TRP A 601 15.55 8.97 12.90
C TRP A 601 14.63 9.49 14.01
N ASP A 602 13.33 9.50 13.76
CA ASP A 602 12.33 9.84 14.77
C ASP A 602 12.37 8.88 15.97
N ASN A 603 12.49 7.57 15.72
CA ASN A 603 12.65 6.55 16.76
C ASN A 603 13.91 6.78 17.59
N LEU A 604 15.06 7.07 16.95
CA LEU A 604 16.30 7.35 17.67
C LEU A 604 16.20 8.63 18.51
N GLY A 605 15.56 9.69 17.98
CA GLY A 605 15.28 10.91 18.74
C GLY A 605 14.42 10.64 19.98
N GLN A 606 13.42 9.77 19.86
CA GLN A 606 12.58 9.35 21.00
C GLN A 606 13.36 8.55 22.05
N VAL A 607 14.26 7.66 21.63
CA VAL A 607 15.18 6.95 22.53
C VAL A 607 16.01 7.96 23.31
N TYR A 608 16.67 8.90 22.62
CA TYR A 608 17.49 9.91 23.29
C TYR A 608 16.69 10.84 24.20
N GLN A 609 15.49 11.25 23.78
CA GLN A 609 14.60 12.04 24.61
C GLN A 609 14.21 11.31 25.92
N SER A 610 13.93 10.00 25.85
CA SER A 610 13.59 9.19 27.03
C SER A 610 14.76 9.00 28.01
N LEU A 611 15.99 9.28 27.58
CA LEU A 611 17.19 9.16 28.41
C LEU A 611 17.61 10.50 29.04
N ILE A 612 16.85 11.57 28.81
CA ILE A 612 17.10 12.87 29.46
C ILE A 612 16.98 12.69 30.98
N GLY A 613 18.03 13.08 31.69
CA GLY A 613 18.15 12.91 33.14
C GLY A 613 18.84 11.62 33.59
N LEU A 614 19.05 10.66 32.68
CA LEU A 614 19.89 9.49 32.90
C LEU A 614 21.27 9.64 32.27
N VAL A 615 21.34 10.28 31.10
CA VAL A 615 22.57 10.49 30.33
C VAL A 615 22.78 11.98 30.10
N GLU A 616 23.97 12.49 30.42
CA GLU A 616 24.32 13.89 30.23
C GLU A 616 24.56 14.21 28.74
N GLY A 617 24.03 15.34 28.25
CA GLY A 617 24.23 15.83 26.89
C GLY A 617 23.41 15.13 25.80
N VAL A 618 22.54 14.19 26.18
CA VAL A 618 21.71 13.41 25.25
C VAL A 618 20.68 14.27 24.50
N GLU A 619 20.38 15.47 25.00
CA GLU A 619 19.46 16.42 24.39
C GLU A 619 19.90 16.84 22.98
N ALA A 620 21.21 17.06 22.78
CA ALA A 620 21.76 17.42 21.48
C ALA A 620 21.64 16.27 20.45
N LEU A 621 21.82 15.03 20.90
CA LEU A 621 21.64 13.84 20.06
C LEU A 621 20.17 13.63 19.68
N ALA A 622 19.25 13.91 20.60
CA ALA A 622 17.81 13.89 20.32
C ALA A 622 17.44 14.95 19.27
N GLU A 623 17.93 16.19 19.44
CA GLU A 623 17.71 17.27 18.47
C GLU A 623 18.25 16.92 17.09
N GLU A 624 19.49 16.45 16.99
CA GLU A 624 20.11 16.05 15.70
C GLU A 624 19.26 14.99 14.99
N SER A 625 18.79 13.99 15.74
CA SER A 625 17.96 12.91 15.21
C SER A 625 16.62 13.43 14.68
N TYR A 626 15.94 14.31 15.43
CA TYR A 626 14.70 14.93 14.98
C TYR A 626 14.89 15.91 13.82
N LEU A 627 16.01 16.63 13.75
CA LEU A 627 16.33 17.49 12.61
C LEU A 627 16.55 16.66 11.34
N LYS A 628 17.19 15.49 11.45
CA LYS A 628 17.31 14.54 10.33
C LYS A 628 15.95 13.97 9.91
N ALA A 629 15.07 13.65 10.85
CA ALA A 629 13.69 13.27 10.55
C ALA A 629 12.93 14.39 9.79
N ALA A 630 13.08 15.65 10.24
CA ALA A 630 12.49 16.81 9.61
C ALA A 630 13.06 17.11 8.20
N GLU A 631 14.34 16.81 7.97
CA GLU A 631 14.97 16.91 6.64
C GLU A 631 14.35 15.90 5.64
N LEU A 632 14.06 14.69 6.11
CA LEU A 632 13.49 13.62 5.30
C LEU A 632 11.97 13.80 5.04
N ARG A 633 11.26 14.46 5.95
CA ARG A 633 9.83 14.81 5.82
C ARG A 633 9.60 16.29 6.08
N PRO A 634 9.92 17.18 5.12
CA PRO A 634 9.69 18.61 5.27
C PRO A 634 8.19 18.89 5.35
N GLY A 635 7.80 19.72 6.33
CA GLY A 635 6.43 20.16 6.53
C GLY A 635 5.62 19.39 7.57
N ASP A 636 6.23 18.43 8.28
CA ASP A 636 5.65 17.86 9.49
C ASP A 636 6.07 18.71 10.71
N PRO A 637 5.14 19.41 11.38
CA PRO A 637 5.46 20.25 12.53
C PRO A 637 5.84 19.43 13.78
N ALA A 638 5.55 18.12 13.78
CA ALA A 638 5.75 17.26 14.95
C ALA A 638 7.22 17.18 15.37
N PHE A 639 8.17 17.16 14.44
CA PHE A 639 9.60 17.05 14.79
C PHE A 639 10.11 18.27 15.54
N HIS A 640 9.76 19.48 15.07
CA HIS A 640 10.13 20.70 15.76
C HIS A 640 9.43 20.83 17.13
N ASN A 641 8.20 20.32 17.24
CA ASN A 641 7.55 20.20 18.54
C ASN A 641 8.26 19.20 19.47
N LYS A 642 8.74 18.06 18.97
CA LYS A 642 9.54 17.10 19.76
C LYS A 642 10.87 17.70 20.21
N ILE A 643 11.56 18.47 19.36
CA ILE A 643 12.77 19.21 19.74
C ILE A 643 12.45 20.25 20.84
N GLY A 644 11.34 20.98 20.69
CA GLY A 644 10.88 21.92 21.72
C GLY A 644 10.65 21.22 23.06
N ASN A 645 10.04 20.04 23.05
CA ASN A 645 9.81 19.21 24.23
C ASN A 645 11.10 18.71 24.87
N VAL A 646 12.09 18.28 24.09
CA VAL A 646 13.43 17.87 24.59
C VAL A 646 14.01 18.95 25.51
N TYR A 647 14.02 20.20 25.03
CA TYR A 647 14.57 21.32 25.80
C TYR A 647 13.66 21.80 26.93
N LEU A 648 12.34 21.66 26.79
CA LEU A 648 11.41 21.95 27.88
C LEU A 648 11.61 20.99 29.06
N VAL A 649 11.73 19.69 28.79
CA VAL A 649 12.03 18.67 29.81
C VAL A 649 13.38 18.95 30.46
N ARG A 650 14.40 19.31 29.67
CA ARG A 650 15.72 19.70 30.21
C ARG A 650 15.62 20.89 31.16
N ALA A 651 14.89 21.95 30.78
CA ALA A 651 14.70 23.12 31.64
C ALA A 651 13.99 22.75 32.96
N GLN A 652 12.98 21.87 32.91
CA GLN A 652 12.29 21.38 34.09
C GLN A 652 13.20 20.55 35.00
N LEU A 653 14.01 19.66 34.43
CA LEU A 653 14.95 18.86 35.20
C LEU A 653 16.02 19.73 35.87
N LEU A 654 16.58 20.71 35.15
CA LEU A 654 17.56 21.66 35.70
C LEU A 654 16.98 22.48 36.86
N ARG A 655 15.68 22.81 36.83
CA ARG A 655 14.99 23.46 37.95
C ARG A 655 14.86 22.54 39.16
N GLN A 656 14.59 21.26 38.95
CA GLN A 656 14.48 20.27 40.04
C GLN A 656 15.84 19.95 40.66
N GLN A 657 16.90 19.91 39.85
CA GLN A 657 18.28 19.66 40.30
C GLN A 657 18.95 20.87 40.94
N GLY A 658 18.51 22.09 40.59
CA GLY A 658 19.02 23.33 41.16
C GLY A 658 18.66 23.46 42.64
N GLY A 659 19.61 23.12 43.52
CA GLY A 659 19.55 23.41 44.96
C GLY A 659 19.64 24.92 45.25
N ALA A 660 20.49 25.34 46.20
CA ALA A 660 20.60 26.75 46.62
C ALA A 660 21.04 27.73 45.52
N THR A 661 21.70 27.26 44.45
CA THR A 661 22.08 28.05 43.27
C THR A 661 21.45 27.47 42.02
N PRO A 662 20.39 28.09 41.46
CA PRO A 662 19.75 27.60 40.25
C PRO A 662 20.66 27.78 39.02
N ASN A 663 20.70 26.78 38.14
CA ASN A 663 21.37 26.79 36.83
C ASN A 663 20.66 27.75 35.85
N THR A 664 20.51 29.01 36.25
CA THR A 664 19.62 30.01 35.66
C THR A 664 19.95 30.26 34.19
N GLN A 665 21.24 30.29 33.84
CA GLN A 665 21.69 30.45 32.45
C GLN A 665 21.31 29.25 31.58
N GLN A 666 21.55 28.01 32.05
CA GLN A 666 21.21 26.80 31.30
C GLN A 666 19.69 26.61 31.17
N ILE A 667 18.93 27.00 32.19
CA ILE A 667 17.47 27.01 32.16
C ILE A 667 16.98 28.02 31.11
N ALA A 668 17.54 29.24 31.10
CA ALA A 668 17.18 30.26 30.12
C ALA A 668 17.54 29.82 28.69
N GLU A 669 18.72 29.23 28.48
CA GLU A 669 19.13 28.69 27.18
C GLU A 669 18.22 27.56 26.70
N ALA A 670 17.89 26.60 27.57
CA ALA A 670 16.98 25.51 27.25
C ALA A 670 15.57 26.04 26.90
N LEU A 671 15.06 27.01 27.67
CA LEU A 671 13.77 27.64 27.36
C LEU A 671 13.79 28.44 26.05
N ASP A 672 14.89 29.12 25.70
CA ASP A 672 15.04 29.82 24.42
C ASP A 672 15.08 28.85 23.22
N ARG A 673 15.83 27.75 23.32
CA ARG A 673 15.83 26.70 22.30
C ARG A 673 14.45 26.06 22.14
N SER A 674 13.75 25.84 23.26
CA SER A 674 12.38 25.32 23.29
C SER A 674 11.40 26.27 22.58
N GLU A 675 11.44 27.58 22.91
CA GLU A 675 10.65 28.64 22.28
C GLU A 675 10.85 28.67 20.77
N LYS A 676 12.10 28.72 20.30
CA LYS A 676 12.44 28.75 18.86
C LYS A 676 11.92 27.51 18.12
N SER A 677 12.00 26.34 18.76
CA SER A 677 11.55 25.09 18.14
C SER A 677 10.03 25.02 18.03
N PHE A 678 9.28 25.43 19.07
CA PHE A 678 7.82 25.51 18.97
C PHE A 678 7.37 26.59 17.98
N GLN A 679 8.05 27.74 17.92
CA GLN A 679 7.76 28.76 16.92
C GLN A 679 7.94 28.21 15.49
N LYS A 680 9.03 27.47 15.24
CA LYS A 680 9.25 26.82 13.94
C LYS A 680 8.19 25.76 13.60
N ALA A 681 7.70 25.01 14.59
CA ALA A 681 6.58 24.08 14.39
C ALA A 681 5.29 24.82 13.99
N ILE A 682 5.02 25.98 14.60
CA ILE A 682 3.88 26.84 14.28
C ILE A 682 4.05 27.47 12.89
N ASP A 683 5.26 27.89 12.52
CA ASP A 683 5.55 28.48 11.20
C ASP A 683 5.31 27.46 10.07
N ILE A 684 5.54 26.17 10.32
CA ILE A 684 5.21 25.07 9.41
C ILE A 684 3.69 24.84 9.35
N SER A 685 3.03 24.86 10.50
CA SER A 685 1.60 24.57 10.63
C SER A 685 0.95 25.49 11.66
N ASN A 686 0.28 26.53 11.15
CA ASN A 686 -0.32 27.58 11.97
C ASN A 686 -1.47 27.08 12.86
N ASN A 687 -2.00 25.89 12.58
CA ASN A 687 -3.07 25.24 13.34
C ASN A 687 -2.59 24.03 14.16
N PHE A 688 -1.27 23.84 14.32
CA PHE A 688 -0.73 22.76 15.13
C PHE A 688 -0.89 23.07 16.64
N GLY A 689 -2.08 22.79 17.16
CA GLY A 689 -2.50 23.17 18.51
C GLY A 689 -1.56 22.68 19.62
N LEU A 690 -0.90 21.54 19.43
CA LEU A 690 0.08 21.01 20.39
C LEU A 690 1.30 21.94 20.56
N ALA A 691 1.86 22.47 19.47
CA ALA A 691 2.98 23.40 19.58
C ALA A 691 2.55 24.78 20.11
N ILE A 692 1.33 25.24 19.78
CA ILE A 692 0.80 26.50 20.33
C ILE A 692 0.61 26.39 21.84
N TYR A 693 0.07 25.26 22.30
CA TYR A 693 -0.06 24.94 23.72
C TYR A 693 1.31 24.92 24.40
N ASN A 694 2.26 24.14 23.89
CA ASN A 694 3.59 24.01 24.47
C ASN A 694 4.37 25.33 24.48
N LEU A 695 4.21 26.18 23.45
CA LEU A 695 4.77 27.53 23.44
C LEU A 695 4.17 28.40 24.55
N GLY A 696 2.88 28.25 24.86
CA GLY A 696 2.25 28.89 26.01
C GLY A 696 2.89 28.47 27.33
N ILE A 697 3.15 27.17 27.51
CA ILE A 697 3.87 26.63 28.68
C ILE A 697 5.29 27.19 28.79
N VAL A 698 6.02 27.30 27.66
CA VAL A 698 7.37 27.89 27.65
C VAL A 698 7.33 29.37 28.04
N TYR A 699 6.39 30.14 27.48
CA TYR A 699 6.22 31.54 27.85
C TYR A 699 5.89 31.72 29.32
N ASP A 700 5.05 30.85 29.88
CA ASP A 700 4.78 30.86 31.31
C ASP A 700 6.03 30.55 32.13
N ALA A 701 6.79 29.52 31.75
CA ALA A 701 8.04 29.18 32.41
C ALA A 701 9.08 30.31 32.33
N GLN A 702 9.06 31.13 31.28
CA GLN A 702 9.91 32.32 31.14
C GLN A 702 9.36 33.57 31.86
N GLY A 703 8.15 33.51 32.45
CA GLY A 703 7.48 34.65 33.06
C GLY A 703 6.83 35.62 32.08
N LYS A 704 6.77 35.29 30.78
CA LYS A 704 6.12 36.08 29.72
C LYS A 704 4.60 35.85 29.72
N LEU A 705 3.92 36.16 30.83
CA LEU A 705 2.50 35.83 31.08
C LEU A 705 1.54 36.28 29.97
N ALA A 706 1.67 37.52 29.49
CA ALA A 706 0.81 38.05 28.43
C ALA A 706 0.96 37.27 27.10
N ASN A 707 2.17 36.77 26.80
CA ASN A 707 2.40 35.93 25.62
C ASN A 707 1.81 34.53 25.84
N ALA A 708 1.97 33.96 27.04
CA ALA A 708 1.39 32.66 27.39
C ALA A 708 -0.14 32.67 27.23
N ILE A 709 -0.82 33.67 27.80
CA ILE A 709 -2.27 33.88 27.67
C ILE A 709 -2.66 33.94 26.20
N ARG A 710 -1.98 34.80 25.41
CA ARG A 710 -2.28 34.98 23.99
C ARG A 710 -2.19 33.68 23.19
N GLN A 711 -1.23 32.80 23.49
CA GLN A 711 -1.13 31.53 22.76
C GLN A 711 -2.24 30.56 23.17
N LEU A 712 -2.51 30.41 24.47
CA LEU A 712 -3.56 29.50 24.93
C LEU A 712 -4.97 29.98 24.51
N GLU A 713 -5.22 31.29 24.45
CA GLU A 713 -6.46 31.86 23.92
C GLU A 713 -6.70 31.48 22.44
N LYS A 714 -5.67 31.31 21.61
CA LYS A 714 -5.83 30.91 20.21
C LYS A 714 -6.43 29.52 20.05
N ILE A 715 -6.10 28.60 20.96
CA ILE A 715 -6.53 27.19 20.89
C ILE A 715 -7.76 26.89 21.75
N ALA A 716 -8.13 27.79 22.66
CA ALA A 716 -9.28 27.61 23.55
C ALA A 716 -10.63 27.38 22.82
N PRO A 717 -10.96 28.08 21.72
CA PRO A 717 -12.23 27.86 21.01
C PRO A 717 -12.39 26.45 20.46
N TYR A 718 -11.29 25.84 20.02
CA TYR A 718 -11.27 24.48 19.44
C TYR A 718 -11.20 23.38 20.51
N ASN A 719 -10.87 23.74 21.75
CA ASN A 719 -10.70 22.83 22.88
C ASN A 719 -11.65 23.21 24.03
N ALA A 720 -12.84 23.73 23.70
CA ALA A 720 -13.80 24.27 24.66
C ALA A 720 -14.27 23.27 25.72
N ASN A 721 -14.10 21.97 25.49
CA ASN A 721 -14.47 20.87 26.39
C ASN A 721 -13.27 20.28 27.15
N GLN A 722 -12.09 20.92 27.14
CA GLN A 722 -10.93 20.47 27.92
C GLN A 722 -10.80 21.26 29.23
N PRO A 723 -11.13 20.66 30.40
CA PRO A 723 -11.03 21.33 31.68
C PRO A 723 -9.61 21.82 32.00
N ASN A 724 -8.59 21.03 31.63
CA ASN A 724 -7.18 21.37 31.91
C ASN A 724 -6.74 22.66 31.21
N LEU A 725 -7.06 22.84 29.92
CA LEU A 725 -6.71 24.07 29.20
C LEU A 725 -7.40 25.30 29.80
N LYS A 726 -8.67 25.17 30.21
CA LYS A 726 -9.39 26.26 30.89
C LYS A 726 -8.78 26.57 32.25
N PHE A 727 -8.40 25.54 32.99
CA PHE A 727 -7.73 25.68 34.28
C PHE A 727 -6.39 26.42 34.13
N GLU A 728 -5.58 26.05 33.13
CA GLU A 728 -4.31 26.73 32.85
C GLU A 728 -4.51 28.19 32.43
N LEU A 729 -5.46 28.49 31.55
CA LEU A 729 -5.83 29.87 31.24
C LEU A 729 -6.28 30.63 32.49
N GLY A 730 -7.09 30.00 33.35
CA GLY A 730 -7.51 30.57 34.64
C GLY A 730 -6.33 30.90 35.55
N LEU A 731 -5.35 30.00 35.64
CA LEU A 731 -4.12 30.21 36.38
C LEU A 731 -3.31 31.37 35.80
N LEU A 732 -3.14 31.42 34.48
CA LEU A 732 -2.42 32.52 33.84
C LEU A 732 -3.11 33.87 34.04
N TYR A 733 -4.44 33.93 33.93
CA TYR A 733 -5.21 35.15 34.23
C TYR A 733 -5.07 35.57 35.69
N TYR A 734 -5.14 34.62 36.63
CA TYR A 734 -4.94 34.89 38.04
C TYR A 734 -3.56 35.50 38.30
N ARG A 735 -2.52 34.91 37.70
CA ARG A 735 -1.12 35.39 37.76
C ARG A 735 -0.91 36.73 37.10
N ASN A 736 -1.63 37.01 36.01
CA ASN A 736 -1.59 38.28 35.29
C ASN A 736 -2.41 39.40 35.99
N GLY A 737 -3.18 39.06 37.03
CA GLY A 737 -4.04 39.99 37.76
C GLY A 737 -5.46 40.14 37.19
N ASP A 738 -5.80 39.45 36.10
CA ASP A 738 -7.12 39.45 35.44
C ASP A 738 -8.11 38.54 36.20
N LYS A 739 -8.36 38.85 37.47
CA LYS A 739 -9.10 37.99 38.41
C LYS A 739 -10.52 37.64 37.96
N ASP A 740 -11.20 38.53 37.25
CA ASP A 740 -12.55 38.26 36.73
C ASP A 740 -12.55 37.22 35.61
N LYS A 741 -11.55 37.26 34.71
CA LYS A 741 -11.37 36.22 33.69
C LYS A 741 -10.97 34.90 34.33
N ALA A 742 -10.10 34.93 35.33
CA ALA A 742 -9.70 33.74 36.09
C ALA A 742 -10.90 33.06 36.75
N LEU A 743 -11.76 33.83 37.42
CA LEU A 743 -12.99 33.35 38.06
C LEU A 743 -13.91 32.66 37.05
N GLY A 744 -14.16 33.29 35.89
CA GLY A 744 -14.98 32.69 34.83
C GLY A 744 -14.37 31.39 34.28
N MET A 745 -13.04 31.34 34.11
CA MET A 745 -12.37 30.13 33.65
C MET A 745 -12.48 28.98 34.65
N PHE A 746 -12.21 29.22 35.94
CA PHE A 746 -12.34 28.17 36.95
C PHE A 746 -13.79 27.70 37.14
N GLN A 747 -14.78 28.58 37.06
CA GLN A 747 -16.20 28.18 37.06
C GLN A 747 -16.51 27.27 35.88
N ASN A 748 -16.02 27.60 34.68
CA ASN A 748 -16.19 26.77 33.49
C ASN A 748 -15.51 25.40 33.61
N VAL A 749 -14.39 25.29 34.33
CA VAL A 749 -13.76 24.00 34.65
C VAL A 749 -14.75 23.13 35.43
N LEU A 750 -15.41 23.69 36.44
CA LEU A 750 -16.36 22.95 37.28
C LEU A 750 -17.67 22.58 36.58
N VAL A 751 -18.06 23.31 35.53
CA VAL A 751 -19.18 22.90 34.66
C VAL A 751 -18.84 21.61 33.90
N LEU A 752 -17.59 21.47 33.44
CA LEU A 752 -17.14 20.29 32.70
C LEU A 752 -16.73 19.14 33.63
N GLN A 753 -16.11 19.46 34.77
CA GLN A 753 -15.62 18.50 35.75
C GLN A 753 -15.93 19.01 37.16
N PRO A 754 -17.10 18.68 37.73
CA PRO A 754 -17.53 19.17 39.04
C PRO A 754 -16.60 18.82 40.20
N GLU A 755 -15.83 17.73 40.08
CA GLU A 755 -14.92 17.27 41.14
C GLU A 755 -13.48 17.82 41.00
N PHE A 756 -13.23 18.79 40.10
CA PHE A 756 -11.90 19.36 39.90
C PHE A 756 -11.44 20.22 41.09
N SER A 757 -10.85 19.57 42.10
CA SER A 757 -10.52 20.20 43.39
C SER A 757 -9.56 21.38 43.26
N ASN A 758 -8.61 21.31 42.32
CA ASN A 758 -7.69 22.42 42.03
C ASN A 758 -8.43 23.69 41.57
N ALA A 759 -9.46 23.59 40.73
CA ALA A 759 -10.23 24.76 40.32
C ALA A 759 -11.08 25.34 41.47
N ARG A 760 -11.63 24.46 42.35
CA ARG A 760 -12.34 24.89 43.56
C ARG A 760 -11.44 25.65 44.52
N TRP A 761 -10.18 25.24 44.64
CA TRP A 761 -9.19 25.94 45.46
C TRP A 761 -8.94 27.36 44.96
N TYR A 762 -8.65 27.54 43.67
CA TYR A 762 -8.44 28.89 43.15
C TYR A 762 -9.71 29.75 43.20
N LEU A 763 -10.90 29.14 43.09
CA LEU A 763 -12.17 29.85 43.34
C LEU A 763 -12.33 30.27 44.80
N SER A 764 -11.94 29.45 45.77
CA SER A 764 -12.03 29.84 47.19
C SER A 764 -11.12 31.03 47.49
N LEU A 765 -9.90 31.04 46.95
CA LEU A 765 -8.99 32.17 47.05
C LEU A 765 -9.57 33.44 46.41
N LEU A 766 -10.13 33.33 45.20
CA LEU A 766 -10.75 34.47 44.50
C LEU A 766 -11.99 35.01 45.23
N TYR A 767 -12.82 34.15 45.81
CA TYR A 767 -13.97 34.58 46.61
C TYR A 767 -13.52 35.24 47.91
N GLU A 768 -12.49 34.70 48.58
CA GLU A 768 -11.89 35.30 49.77
C GLU A 768 -11.36 36.71 49.47
N GLU A 769 -10.60 36.87 48.39
CA GLU A 769 -10.08 38.18 47.97
C GLU A 769 -11.18 39.19 47.62
N LYS A 770 -12.33 38.73 47.13
CA LYS A 770 -13.53 39.55 46.88
C LYS A 770 -14.35 39.83 48.14
N GLY A 771 -13.98 39.27 49.30
CA GLY A 771 -14.70 39.38 50.56
C GLY A 771 -15.91 38.45 50.69
N ASP A 772 -16.13 37.57 49.72
CA ASP A 772 -17.22 36.58 49.72
C ASP A 772 -16.79 35.30 50.46
N ILE A 773 -16.63 35.44 51.77
CA ILE A 773 -16.14 34.36 52.64
C ILE A 773 -17.08 33.14 52.63
N SER A 774 -18.38 33.36 52.46
CA SER A 774 -19.38 32.29 52.41
C SER A 774 -19.13 31.35 51.22
N ASN A 775 -18.97 31.90 50.02
CA ASN A 775 -18.69 31.09 48.84
C ASN A 775 -17.29 30.47 48.87
N ALA A 776 -16.31 31.14 49.49
CA ALA A 776 -14.98 30.58 49.71
C ALA A 776 -15.03 29.30 50.57
N ILE A 777 -15.75 29.36 51.70
CA ILE A 777 -15.97 28.22 52.60
C ILE A 777 -16.70 27.07 51.88
N ASP A 778 -17.74 27.37 51.10
CA ASP A 778 -18.48 26.37 50.32
C ASP A 778 -17.55 25.61 49.35
N GLN A 779 -16.67 26.31 48.64
CA GLN A 779 -15.72 25.66 47.74
C GLN A 779 -14.74 24.74 48.48
N LEU A 780 -14.19 25.18 49.62
CA LEU A 780 -13.27 24.37 50.44
C LEU A 780 -13.97 23.11 50.98
N ARG A 781 -15.20 23.22 51.47
CA ARG A 781 -15.99 22.05 51.91
C ARG A 781 -16.23 21.06 50.78
N LYS A 782 -16.50 21.55 49.56
CA LYS A 782 -16.65 20.71 48.37
C LYS A 782 -15.36 20.03 47.93
N ILE A 783 -14.19 20.58 48.24
CA ILE A 783 -12.91 19.89 48.05
C ILE A 783 -12.81 18.70 49.00
N LEU A 784 -13.11 18.91 50.29
CA LEU A 784 -13.07 17.86 51.32
C LEU A 784 -14.16 16.78 51.14
N ALA A 785 -15.23 17.10 50.44
CA ALA A 785 -16.26 16.12 50.07
C ALA A 785 -15.78 15.10 49.01
N VAL A 786 -14.67 15.38 48.31
CA VAL A 786 -14.04 14.42 47.41
C VAL A 786 -13.17 13.48 48.24
N GLU A 787 -13.42 12.18 48.16
CA GLU A 787 -12.81 11.16 49.03
C GLU A 787 -11.28 11.25 49.10
N VAL A 788 -10.61 11.49 47.97
CA VAL A 788 -9.14 11.60 47.92
C VAL A 788 -8.59 12.81 48.69
N ASN A 789 -9.42 13.83 48.93
CA ASN A 789 -9.04 15.09 49.54
C ASN A 789 -9.66 15.32 50.93
N LYS A 790 -10.43 14.36 51.46
CA LYS A 790 -11.18 14.51 52.72
C LYS A 790 -10.33 14.89 53.91
N ASP A 791 -9.08 14.42 53.93
CA ASP A 791 -8.10 14.64 55.00
C ASP A 791 -6.99 15.61 54.56
N ASN A 792 -7.20 16.41 53.50
CA ASN A 792 -6.17 17.35 53.04
C ASN A 792 -5.95 18.47 54.08
N GLU A 793 -4.82 18.41 54.78
CA GLU A 793 -4.48 19.32 55.88
C GLU A 793 -4.43 20.79 55.44
N THR A 794 -3.98 21.08 54.21
CA THR A 794 -3.92 22.44 53.67
C THR A 794 -5.32 23.03 53.54
N VAL A 795 -6.25 22.25 53.01
CA VAL A 795 -7.65 22.67 52.82
C VAL A 795 -8.37 22.78 54.17
N LEU A 796 -8.18 21.82 55.09
CA LEU A 796 -8.75 21.85 56.45
C LEU A 796 -8.26 23.07 57.25
N THR A 797 -6.95 23.33 57.20
CA THR A 797 -6.35 24.49 57.89
C THR A 797 -6.92 25.80 57.34
N ARG A 798 -7.03 25.91 56.01
CA ARG A 798 -7.56 27.12 55.37
C ARG A 798 -9.05 27.32 55.71
N LEU A 799 -9.84 26.25 55.69
CA LEU A 799 -11.26 26.28 56.05
C LEU A 799 -11.46 26.78 57.49
N HIS A 800 -10.72 26.23 58.44
CA HIS A 800 -10.81 26.63 59.85
C HIS A 800 -10.36 28.09 60.09
N GLN A 801 -9.37 28.59 59.34
CA GLN A 801 -8.97 30.01 59.40
C GLN A 801 -10.09 30.95 58.95
N LEU A 802 -10.79 30.61 57.86
CA LEU A 802 -11.90 31.41 57.34
C LEU A 802 -13.13 31.37 58.26
N GLU A 803 -13.44 30.22 58.86
CA GLU A 803 -14.54 30.08 59.82
C GLU A 803 -14.31 30.89 61.11
N GLN A 804 -13.05 31.10 61.51
CA GLN A 804 -12.67 31.94 62.66
C GLN A 804 -12.61 33.44 62.37
N GLY A 805 -12.98 33.88 61.15
CA GLY A 805 -12.95 35.30 60.78
C GLY A 805 -11.52 35.87 60.70
N LYS A 806 -10.52 35.03 60.40
CA LYS A 806 -9.13 35.45 60.15
C LYS A 806 -8.80 35.38 58.65
N PRO A 807 -9.37 36.25 57.79
CA PRO A 807 -8.97 36.30 56.39
C PRO A 807 -7.51 36.78 56.35
N THR A 808 -6.61 35.89 55.94
CA THR A 808 -5.22 36.27 55.69
C THR A 808 -5.07 36.39 54.20
N GLN A 809 -4.71 37.60 53.75
CA GLN A 809 -4.32 37.87 52.37
C GLN A 809 -3.34 36.77 51.93
N PRO A 810 -3.69 35.92 50.96
CA PRO A 810 -2.84 34.78 50.63
C PRO A 810 -1.49 35.32 50.13
N LYS A 811 -0.42 35.02 50.88
CA LYS A 811 0.95 35.27 50.40
C LYS A 811 1.28 34.23 49.34
N GLY A 812 1.22 34.65 48.08
CA GLY A 812 1.96 34.01 47.00
C GLY A 812 1.11 33.23 46.02
N VAL A 813 1.47 33.45 44.76
CA VAL A 813 0.80 33.07 43.51
C VAL A 813 1.12 31.62 43.09
N ASP A 814 1.96 30.90 43.86
CA ASP A 814 2.58 29.62 43.47
C ASP A 814 2.19 28.43 44.36
N GLN A 815 1.16 28.53 45.21
CA GLN A 815 0.69 27.40 46.00
C GLN A 815 -0.13 26.43 45.14
N LYS A 816 0.49 25.36 44.63
CA LYS A 816 -0.23 24.15 44.21
C LYS A 816 -0.59 23.33 45.46
N PRO A 817 -1.86 23.21 45.87
CA PRO A 817 -2.20 22.62 47.16
C PRO A 817 -2.77 21.20 47.08
N LEU A 818 -3.14 20.72 45.88
CA LEU A 818 -3.95 19.51 45.66
C LEU A 818 -3.50 18.70 44.45
#